data_AF-A0A7V4DDE6-F1
#
_entry.id   AF-A0A7V4DDE6-F1
#
_cell.length_a   1.000
_cell.length_b   1.000
_cell.length_c   1.000
_cell.angle_alpha   90.00
_cell.angle_beta   90.00
_cell.angle_gamma   90.00
#
_symmetry.space_group_name_H-M   'P 1'
#
loop_
_entity.id
_entity.type
_entity.pdbx_description
1 polymer ?
#
loop_
_entity_poly.entity_id
_entity_poly.type
_entity_poly.pdbx_seq_one_letter_code
_entity_poly.pdbx_strand_id
1 'polypeptide(L)'
;MKEKIYFWTILGTMLFLVFNVPSVHAQGGTYIGWSQEMKWLRVSSLHAYFSEHGSEPETGGDNEWNNRFSWPAEYGLVQSTIRARGMWLGCKDFFDPKVQKQFAYMVTNIGPKPGEYPQRPIPDAIEFKMVGRFEHPIVTVDGASATHNTMYDEVDEIDESLPADRMILIKNHTPIGVTVTKKVYAFTRQDHGNYFIYDYVIKNTGILDNEGTTYQQPIKGFYILFSERYALAGESIENADPRWGAGDAAYGRNVIYDVVGTDPTKPEFNDPNSPLYHLRAHFAYYGPHSGRPVPLEDDWGCPNQLGDGVMAAAKFVGHMTIHADKGPHDQTDDLYQPRTTHYVNSDEDIMQRATSPYNEPLMAKRYAFMAKGHAERTHAEEIALSGLSADKWGPGVGGTTIVQAFGPYDLEPGDSIHIVLAGGVAGLSREKNREVGGNWLQYYKGTGTPTLIMPDGSITTDHTAYKKAWVWTCKDSLFKTYRLARENYESGFRLAQPPPPPEWFMVESGGDRIRLTWADNPTEHPHFGGYVIYRSEGNVLEPKTVYKKVFECDKENVVHLFDDTTAVRGFDYYYYIQSKDDGQQEPGKVLYSSMFWTVTSKPARLLRPAGHSLTEVRVVPNPYDIRARAIQFGEFYQYDRIAFYGLPPFCKVRIYTERGDLIWEKDHTNGAGDEVWDSMTKYGQIVASGVYILYVEVTEDTYDTWIKKDRSLLYRKGDSVYRKFVVIR
;
A
#
# COMPACT_ATOMS: atom_id res chain seq x y z
N MET A 1 22.06 -69.73 11.31
CA MET A 1 21.96 -69.72 9.84
C MET A 1 22.02 -68.24 9.41
N LYS A 2 23.16 -67.82 8.83
CA LYS A 2 23.52 -66.59 8.07
C LYS A 2 22.63 -65.33 8.17
N GLU A 3 23.08 -64.19 8.71
CA GLU A 3 23.90 -63.08 8.14
C GLU A 3 23.08 -61.83 7.69
N LYS A 4 23.29 -60.70 8.41
CA LYS A 4 23.71 -59.34 7.96
C LYS A 4 23.21 -58.67 6.63
N ILE A 5 22.87 -57.36 6.77
CA ILE A 5 23.26 -56.15 5.96
C ILE A 5 22.32 -55.59 4.84
N TYR A 6 21.77 -54.38 5.14
CA TYR A 6 21.70 -53.08 4.41
C TYR A 6 20.95 -52.76 3.06
N PHE A 7 20.43 -51.51 3.06
CA PHE A 7 20.37 -50.45 2.01
C PHE A 7 19.10 -50.25 1.11
N TRP A 8 18.47 -49.06 1.27
CA TRP A 8 17.69 -48.16 0.37
C TRP A 8 17.06 -48.70 -0.95
N THR A 9 15.82 -48.33 -1.32
CA THR A 9 15.41 -47.09 -2.05
C THR A 9 13.90 -47.11 -2.48
N ILE A 10 13.27 -45.92 -2.44
CA ILE A 10 12.22 -45.36 -3.35
C ILE A 10 10.71 -45.65 -3.14
N LEU A 11 10.06 -44.57 -2.67
CA LEU A 11 8.76 -43.95 -2.97
C LEU A 11 7.45 -44.78 -2.96
N GLY A 12 6.61 -44.44 -1.97
CA GLY A 12 5.16 -44.57 -2.05
C GLY A 12 4.49 -43.44 -1.27
N THR A 13 4.35 -42.26 -1.89
CA THR A 13 3.63 -41.13 -1.31
C THR A 13 2.15 -41.22 -1.72
N MET A 14 1.28 -41.54 -0.76
CA MET A 14 -0.17 -41.39 -0.90
C MET A 14 -0.54 -39.91 -0.87
N LEU A 15 -1.31 -39.50 -1.87
CA LEU A 15 -1.85 -38.16 -2.08
C LEU A 15 -3.06 -37.95 -1.14
N PHE A 16 -2.91 -37.13 -0.09
CA PHE A 16 -4.04 -36.50 0.59
C PHE A 16 -4.28 -35.14 -0.04
N LEU A 17 -5.44 -34.97 -0.68
CA LEU A 17 -5.96 -33.70 -1.16
C LEU A 17 -6.39 -32.84 0.04
N VAL A 18 -5.52 -31.90 0.44
CA VAL A 18 -5.88 -30.77 1.29
C VAL A 18 -6.10 -29.57 0.37
N PHE A 19 -7.26 -28.94 0.51
CA PHE A 19 -7.53 -27.62 -0.07
C PHE A 19 -6.48 -26.63 0.48
N ASN A 20 -5.54 -26.22 -0.38
CA ASN A 20 -4.63 -25.11 -0.09
C ASN A 20 -5.44 -23.80 -0.14
N VAL A 21 -5.98 -23.38 0.99
CA VAL A 21 -6.04 -21.95 1.30
C VAL A 21 -4.61 -21.60 1.74
N PRO A 22 -3.88 -20.72 1.04
CA PRO A 22 -2.61 -20.23 1.58
C PRO A 22 -2.94 -19.40 2.81
N SER A 23 -2.91 -20.03 3.98
CA SER A 23 -2.70 -19.32 5.24
C SER A 23 -1.40 -18.54 5.08
N VAL A 24 -1.49 -17.21 5.09
CA VAL A 24 -0.35 -16.29 5.15
C VAL A 24 0.23 -16.43 6.54
N HIS A 25 1.03 -17.48 6.73
CA HIS A 25 2.05 -17.55 7.74
C HIS A 25 3.35 -17.72 6.96
N ALA A 26 4.27 -16.77 7.15
CA ALA A 26 5.55 -16.63 6.45
C ALA A 26 5.52 -15.96 5.07
N GLN A 27 5.45 -14.63 5.07
CA GLN A 27 6.25 -13.81 4.15
C GLN A 27 7.20 -12.93 4.99
N GLY A 28 8.15 -13.57 5.67
CA GLY A 28 9.26 -12.90 6.36
C GLY A 28 10.59 -13.32 5.73
N GLY A 29 11.43 -12.35 5.38
CA GLY A 29 12.65 -12.55 4.60
C GLY A 29 13.71 -13.48 5.23
N THR A 30 14.39 -14.20 4.35
CA THR A 30 15.29 -15.35 4.58
C THR A 30 16.68 -15.02 5.17
N TYR A 31 16.84 -14.03 6.07
CA TYR A 31 18.17 -13.73 6.63
C TYR A 31 18.44 -14.23 8.04
N ILE A 32 17.44 -14.47 8.87
CA ILE A 32 17.54 -15.33 10.06
C ILE A 32 16.12 -15.86 10.32
N GLY A 33 15.94 -17.17 10.44
CA GLY A 33 14.65 -17.87 10.46
C GLY A 33 13.71 -17.55 11.63
N TRP A 34 13.25 -16.31 11.72
CA TRP A 34 12.30 -15.86 12.70
C TRP A 34 10.99 -15.48 12.02
N SER A 35 9.87 -15.98 12.55
CA SER A 35 8.54 -15.50 12.18
C SER A 35 8.46 -13.98 12.42
N GLN A 36 7.86 -13.25 11.48
CA GLN A 36 7.55 -11.83 11.62
C GLN A 36 6.11 -11.65 11.19
N GLU A 37 5.23 -11.38 12.14
CA GLU A 37 3.89 -10.90 11.84
C GLU A 37 3.97 -9.44 11.38
N MET A 38 3.20 -9.14 10.34
CA MET A 38 3.07 -7.80 9.78
C MET A 38 1.59 -7.48 9.58
N LYS A 39 1.24 -6.22 9.83
CA LYS A 39 -0.09 -5.66 9.53
C LYS A 39 0.09 -4.43 8.66
N TRP A 40 -0.82 -4.25 7.71
CA TRP A 40 -0.71 -3.24 6.67
C TRP A 40 -1.76 -2.14 6.85
N LEU A 41 -1.37 -0.89 6.64
CA LEU A 41 -2.30 0.23 6.46
C LEU A 41 -2.31 0.59 4.98
N ARG A 42 -3.37 0.19 4.26
CA ARG A 42 -3.51 0.31 2.79
C ARG A 42 -4.88 0.82 2.35
N VAL A 43 -5.47 1.68 3.16
CA VAL A 43 -6.84 2.18 3.01
C VAL A 43 -6.90 3.59 2.46
N SER A 44 -5.75 4.23 2.21
CA SER A 44 -5.63 5.61 1.70
C SER A 44 -4.38 5.76 0.81
N SER A 45 -4.09 6.96 0.31
CA SER A 45 -3.03 7.20 -0.68
C SER A 45 -1.60 6.84 -0.20
N LEU A 46 -1.40 6.74 1.12
CA LEU A 46 -0.14 6.29 1.73
C LEU A 46 -0.29 4.86 2.23
N HIS A 47 0.56 3.96 1.72
CA HIS A 47 0.59 2.56 2.10
C HIS A 47 1.85 2.22 2.89
N ALA A 48 1.69 1.52 4.02
CA ALA A 48 2.81 0.96 4.77
C ALA A 48 2.46 -0.33 5.50
N TYR A 49 3.50 -1.10 5.85
CA TYR A 49 3.38 -2.18 6.83
C TYR A 49 4.00 -1.77 8.16
N PHE A 50 3.59 -2.45 9.20
CA PHE A 50 4.13 -2.33 10.55
C PHE A 50 4.43 -3.73 11.08
N SER A 51 5.54 -3.86 11.78
CA SER A 51 6.00 -5.13 12.34
C SER A 51 5.62 -5.24 13.81
N GLU A 52 5.32 -6.47 14.26
CA GLU A 52 5.16 -6.80 15.68
C GLU A 52 6.37 -6.43 16.55
N HIS A 53 7.54 -6.22 15.95
CA HIS A 53 8.70 -5.74 16.69
C HIS A 53 8.55 -4.28 17.17
N GLY A 54 7.69 -3.49 16.53
CA GLY A 54 7.49 -2.07 16.84
C GLY A 54 8.30 -1.10 15.98
N SER A 55 9.26 -1.59 15.18
CA SER A 55 9.98 -0.83 14.15
C SER A 55 10.40 -1.73 13.00
N GLU A 56 10.64 -1.14 11.83
CA GLU A 56 10.80 -1.84 10.56
C GLU A 56 12.23 -1.69 9.98
N PRO A 57 13.18 -2.60 10.32
CA PRO A 57 14.57 -2.50 9.89
C PRO A 57 14.75 -2.70 8.39
N GLU A 58 15.95 -2.43 7.87
CA GLU A 58 16.30 -2.70 6.47
C GLU A 58 15.97 -4.16 6.10
N THR A 59 15.23 -4.37 5.00
CA THR A 59 14.75 -5.70 4.52
C THR A 59 13.79 -6.45 5.47
N GLY A 60 13.23 -5.78 6.48
CA GLY A 60 12.42 -6.40 7.54
C GLY A 60 10.95 -6.65 7.23
N GLY A 61 10.53 -6.78 5.97
CA GLY A 61 9.11 -6.96 5.65
C GLY A 61 8.87 -7.86 4.45
N ASP A 62 8.86 -7.30 3.25
CA ASP A 62 8.80 -8.08 2.03
C ASP A 62 10.21 -8.38 1.49
N ASN A 63 10.34 -9.43 0.67
CA ASN A 63 11.60 -9.82 0.01
C ASN A 63 12.12 -8.76 -0.99
N GLU A 64 11.59 -7.53 -0.95
CA GLU A 64 12.01 -6.43 -1.79
C GLU A 64 12.95 -5.50 -1.03
N TRP A 65 13.86 -4.89 -1.79
CA TRP A 65 14.96 -4.08 -1.28
C TRP A 65 14.52 -2.74 -0.67
N ASN A 66 13.29 -2.57 -0.17
CA ASN A 66 12.82 -1.36 0.52
C ASN A 66 11.74 -1.68 1.56
N ASN A 67 11.73 -0.95 2.67
CA ASN A 67 10.57 -0.91 3.56
C ASN A 67 9.46 -0.10 2.85
N ARG A 68 8.19 -0.48 3.00
CA ARG A 68 7.10 0.12 2.22
C ARG A 68 6.54 1.31 3.00
N PHE A 69 6.85 2.51 2.51
CA PHE A 69 6.18 3.76 2.87
C PHE A 69 5.89 4.48 1.55
N SER A 70 4.82 4.02 0.89
CA SER A 70 4.60 4.19 -0.54
C SER A 70 3.51 5.21 -0.80
N TRP A 71 3.86 6.25 -1.55
CA TRP A 71 2.94 7.31 -1.95
C TRP A 71 3.40 7.90 -3.29
N PRO A 72 2.48 8.18 -4.23
CA PRO A 72 1.03 7.90 -4.18
C PRO A 72 0.70 6.44 -4.54
N ALA A 73 -0.02 5.73 -3.66
CA ALA A 73 -0.29 4.31 -3.78
C ALA A 73 -1.27 3.92 -4.91
N GLU A 74 -2.02 4.89 -5.43
CA GLU A 74 -2.87 4.77 -6.62
C GLU A 74 -2.07 4.37 -7.88
N TYR A 75 -0.75 4.52 -7.81
CA TYR A 75 0.23 4.21 -8.85
C TYR A 75 1.30 3.20 -8.38
N GLY A 76 0.96 2.38 -7.39
CA GLY A 76 1.67 1.17 -7.00
C GLY A 76 2.65 1.31 -5.83
N LEU A 77 2.99 0.18 -5.22
CA LEU A 77 3.94 0.11 -4.09
C LEU A 77 5.40 0.35 -4.49
N VAL A 78 5.69 0.39 -5.79
CA VAL A 78 7.01 0.80 -6.31
C VAL A 78 7.31 2.28 -5.98
N GLN A 79 6.32 3.05 -5.52
CA GLN A 79 6.49 4.44 -5.08
C GLN A 79 7.10 4.57 -3.67
N SER A 80 7.67 3.50 -3.10
CA SER A 80 8.23 3.55 -1.74
C SER A 80 9.28 4.67 -1.58
N THR A 81 9.30 5.26 -0.39
CA THR A 81 10.16 6.37 -0.01
C THR A 81 11.13 6.05 1.12
N ILE A 82 11.07 4.84 1.68
CA ILE A 82 11.87 4.47 2.86
C ILE A 82 12.59 3.14 2.68
N ARG A 83 13.80 3.05 3.22
CA ARG A 83 14.61 1.84 3.24
C ARG A 83 14.57 1.14 4.59
N ALA A 84 14.63 1.92 5.68
CA ALA A 84 14.65 1.40 7.04
C ALA A 84 14.12 2.40 8.06
N ARG A 85 13.55 1.86 9.13
CA ARG A 85 13.24 2.55 10.38
C ARG A 85 13.94 1.85 11.52
N GLY A 86 14.33 2.61 12.53
CA GLY A 86 14.89 2.08 13.75
C GLY A 86 14.31 2.78 14.97
N MET A 87 14.26 2.05 16.08
CA MET A 87 13.87 2.54 17.39
C MET A 87 14.93 2.10 18.40
N TRP A 88 15.50 3.07 19.12
CA TRP A 88 16.52 2.84 20.15
C TRP A 88 15.99 3.35 21.48
N LEU A 89 16.23 2.58 22.54
CA LEU A 89 15.87 2.93 23.91
C LEU A 89 17.14 2.89 24.74
N GLY A 90 17.43 3.98 25.45
CA GLY A 90 18.70 4.16 26.14
C GLY A 90 18.51 4.77 27.52
N CYS A 91 19.26 4.31 28.51
CA CYS A 91 19.27 4.88 29.85
C CYS A 91 20.65 4.80 30.50
N LYS A 92 20.82 5.51 31.62
CA LYS A 92 22.03 5.51 32.45
C LYS A 92 21.85 4.65 33.68
N ASP A 93 22.98 4.24 34.25
CA ASP A 93 23.07 3.64 35.58
C ASP A 93 22.08 2.48 35.78
N PHE A 94 22.02 1.57 34.82
CA PHE A 94 21.04 0.49 34.77
C PHE A 94 21.59 -0.80 35.38
N PHE A 95 20.87 -1.40 36.33
CA PHE A 95 21.16 -2.75 36.80
C PHE A 95 20.38 -3.76 35.96
N ASP A 96 21.08 -4.65 35.25
CA ASP A 96 20.42 -5.75 34.54
C ASP A 96 20.36 -6.99 35.43
N PRO A 97 19.16 -7.43 35.86
CA PRO A 97 19.01 -8.59 36.75
C PRO A 97 19.18 -9.93 36.03
N LYS A 98 19.15 -10.00 34.69
CA LYS A 98 19.38 -11.25 33.95
C LYS A 98 20.85 -11.62 33.96
N VAL A 99 21.73 -10.63 33.86
CA VAL A 99 23.19 -10.83 33.92
C VAL A 99 23.82 -10.41 35.25
N GLN A 100 23.02 -9.93 36.21
CA GLN A 100 23.43 -9.52 37.55
C GLN A 100 24.58 -8.49 37.52
N LYS A 101 24.45 -7.47 36.67
CA LYS A 101 25.51 -6.50 36.40
C LYS A 101 24.98 -5.07 36.31
N GLN A 102 25.75 -4.14 36.85
CA GLN A 102 25.55 -2.71 36.68
C GLN A 102 26.20 -2.23 35.38
N PHE A 103 25.43 -1.51 34.57
CA PHE A 103 25.91 -0.85 33.35
C PHE A 103 25.85 0.67 33.52
N ALA A 104 26.90 1.38 33.12
CA ALA A 104 26.90 2.84 33.08
C ALA A 104 25.86 3.36 32.06
N TYR A 105 25.73 2.67 30.94
CA TYR A 105 24.73 2.92 29.91
C TYR A 105 24.16 1.59 29.44
N MET A 106 22.83 1.53 29.30
CA MET A 106 22.14 0.42 28.67
C MET A 106 21.39 0.95 27.45
N VAL A 107 21.65 0.37 26.27
CA VAL A 107 20.96 0.73 25.03
C VAL A 107 20.50 -0.54 24.33
N THR A 108 19.21 -0.63 24.05
CA THR A 108 18.59 -1.67 23.22
C THR A 108 17.91 -1.04 22.02
N ASN A 109 17.85 -1.76 20.89
CA ASN A 109 17.28 -1.23 19.66
C ASN A 109 16.72 -2.29 18.73
N ILE A 110 15.81 -1.87 17.86
CA ILE A 110 15.41 -2.56 16.63
C ILE A 110 15.82 -1.69 15.46
N GLY A 111 16.56 -2.26 14.52
CA GLY A 111 17.09 -1.54 13.36
C GLY A 111 18.24 -0.58 13.70
N PRO A 112 18.89 0.00 12.67
CA PRO A 112 18.43 0.02 11.28
C PRO A 112 18.79 -1.24 10.47
N LYS A 113 19.77 -2.07 10.88
CA LYS A 113 20.18 -3.25 10.10
C LYS A 113 19.31 -4.49 10.40
N PRO A 114 19.10 -5.39 9.43
CA PRO A 114 18.49 -6.68 9.69
C PRO A 114 19.42 -7.56 10.50
N GLY A 115 18.87 -8.30 11.47
CA GLY A 115 19.65 -9.18 12.33
C GLY A 115 20.72 -8.41 13.11
N GLU A 116 20.35 -7.23 13.63
CA GLU A 116 21.22 -6.33 14.39
C GLU A 116 21.98 -7.05 15.52
N TYR A 117 21.37 -8.08 16.10
CA TYR A 117 21.92 -8.90 17.18
C TYR A 117 21.75 -10.40 16.86
N PRO A 118 22.59 -11.30 17.43
CA PRO A 118 22.43 -12.74 17.28
C PRO A 118 21.11 -13.28 17.84
N GLN A 119 20.62 -12.66 18.93
CA GLN A 119 19.28 -12.87 19.48
C GLN A 119 18.53 -11.54 19.51
N ARG A 120 17.21 -11.58 19.25
CA ARG A 120 16.35 -10.39 19.30
C ARG A 120 16.43 -9.75 20.70
N PRO A 121 16.82 -8.47 20.82
CA PRO A 121 16.91 -7.84 22.12
C PRO A 121 15.53 -7.39 22.61
N ILE A 122 14.68 -6.84 21.75
CA ILE A 122 13.28 -6.52 22.07
C ILE A 122 12.43 -7.72 21.63
N PRO A 123 11.66 -8.34 22.56
CA PRO A 123 10.75 -9.43 22.25
C PRO A 123 9.61 -9.01 21.31
N ASP A 124 8.98 -10.02 20.71
CA ASP A 124 7.77 -9.88 19.90
C ASP A 124 6.65 -9.23 20.71
N ALA A 125 5.72 -8.55 20.03
CA ALA A 125 4.66 -7.84 20.71
C ALA A 125 3.78 -8.78 21.53
N ILE A 126 3.45 -8.35 22.75
CA ILE A 126 2.44 -9.01 23.58
C ILE A 126 1.01 -8.68 23.12
N GLU A 127 0.85 -7.63 22.32
CA GLU A 127 -0.39 -7.28 21.65
C GLU A 127 -0.05 -6.68 20.29
N PHE A 128 -0.58 -7.29 19.23
CA PHE A 128 -0.44 -6.81 17.86
C PHE A 128 -1.77 -6.98 17.13
N LYS A 129 -2.48 -5.89 16.91
CA LYS A 129 -3.82 -5.93 16.32
C LYS A 129 -4.11 -4.74 15.41
N MET A 130 -4.91 -4.96 14.38
CA MET A 130 -5.57 -3.94 13.59
C MET A 130 -7.00 -3.78 14.11
N VAL A 131 -7.31 -2.57 14.57
CA VAL A 131 -8.66 -2.14 14.92
C VAL A 131 -9.22 -1.33 13.75
N GLY A 132 -10.42 -1.65 13.31
CA GLY A 132 -11.12 -0.97 12.22
C GLY A 132 -12.45 -0.41 12.67
N ARG A 133 -12.88 0.70 12.07
CA ARG A 133 -14.23 1.25 12.33
C ARG A 133 -15.34 0.34 11.80
N PHE A 134 -15.05 -0.36 10.71
CA PHE A 134 -15.94 -1.28 10.00
C PHE A 134 -15.11 -2.29 9.19
N GLU A 135 -15.71 -3.41 8.82
CA GLU A 135 -15.09 -4.50 8.04
C GLU A 135 -14.66 -4.04 6.64
N HIS A 136 -13.70 -4.73 6.01
CA HIS A 136 -13.36 -4.45 4.62
C HIS A 136 -14.56 -4.75 3.69
N PRO A 137 -14.92 -3.85 2.75
CA PRO A 137 -15.99 -4.13 1.80
C PRO A 137 -15.77 -5.37 0.93
N ILE A 138 -16.85 -6.07 0.60
CA ILE A 138 -16.81 -7.23 -0.30
C ILE A 138 -16.76 -6.71 -1.75
N VAL A 139 -15.61 -6.87 -2.41
CA VAL A 139 -15.43 -6.50 -3.82
C VAL A 139 -15.30 -7.74 -4.68
N THR A 140 -16.16 -7.89 -5.69
CA THR A 140 -16.09 -9.04 -6.61
C THR A 140 -16.12 -8.64 -8.07
N VAL A 141 -15.40 -9.40 -8.89
CA VAL A 141 -15.48 -9.37 -10.36
C VAL A 141 -15.84 -10.77 -10.83
N ASP A 142 -16.94 -10.91 -11.57
CA ASP A 142 -17.44 -12.19 -12.07
C ASP A 142 -17.60 -13.26 -10.97
N GLY A 143 -18.09 -12.83 -9.80
CA GLY A 143 -18.31 -13.67 -8.62
C GLY A 143 -17.04 -14.05 -7.84
N ALA A 144 -15.86 -13.64 -8.27
CA ALA A 144 -14.61 -13.89 -7.57
C ALA A 144 -14.17 -12.67 -6.76
N SER A 145 -13.62 -12.87 -5.54
CA SER A 145 -13.02 -11.78 -4.76
C SER A 145 -11.97 -11.04 -5.60
N ALA A 146 -12.07 -9.72 -5.61
CA ALA A 146 -11.35 -8.83 -6.50
C ALA A 146 -10.89 -7.56 -5.78
N THR A 147 -10.40 -7.66 -4.55
CA THR A 147 -9.72 -6.56 -3.85
C THR A 147 -8.23 -6.87 -3.67
N HIS A 148 -7.39 -5.85 -3.75
CA HIS A 148 -5.96 -5.95 -3.41
C HIS A 148 -5.72 -6.09 -1.92
N ASN A 149 -6.74 -5.87 -1.08
CA ASN A 149 -6.62 -5.78 0.37
C ASN A 149 -7.14 -7.02 1.12
N THR A 150 -7.59 -8.07 0.41
CA THR A 150 -8.17 -9.29 1.03
C THR A 150 -7.28 -9.88 2.15
N MET A 151 -5.96 -9.86 1.94
CA MET A 151 -4.96 -10.44 2.87
C MET A 151 -4.15 -9.37 3.62
N TYR A 152 -4.55 -8.10 3.53
CA TYR A 152 -3.78 -6.97 4.09
C TYR A 152 -4.60 -6.08 5.01
N ASP A 153 -5.91 -5.96 4.79
CA ASP A 153 -6.84 -5.23 5.65
C ASP A 153 -7.61 -6.23 6.54
N GLU A 154 -6.86 -7.05 7.26
CA GLU A 154 -7.40 -8.04 8.21
C GLU A 154 -7.65 -7.35 9.55
N VAL A 155 -8.91 -6.98 9.80
CA VAL A 155 -9.33 -6.32 11.03
C VAL A 155 -9.53 -7.35 12.13
N ASP A 156 -8.76 -7.24 13.21
CA ASP A 156 -8.85 -8.16 14.36
C ASP A 156 -9.98 -7.74 15.33
N GLU A 157 -10.31 -6.45 15.37
CA GLU A 157 -11.31 -5.88 16.27
C GLU A 157 -12.07 -4.74 15.58
N ILE A 158 -13.41 -4.78 15.64
CA ILE A 158 -14.27 -3.71 15.15
C ILE A 158 -14.63 -2.78 16.32
N ASP A 159 -14.29 -1.51 16.17
CA ASP A 159 -14.66 -0.42 17.08
C ASP A 159 -15.27 0.72 16.27
N GLU A 160 -16.60 0.79 16.20
CA GLU A 160 -17.33 1.84 15.48
C GLU A 160 -17.01 3.25 16.02
N SER A 161 -16.55 3.36 17.27
CA SER A 161 -16.16 4.62 17.89
C SER A 161 -14.72 5.04 17.57
N LEU A 162 -13.96 4.22 16.82
CA LEU A 162 -12.57 4.50 16.47
C LEU A 162 -12.48 5.84 15.72
N PRO A 163 -11.68 6.80 16.22
CA PRO A 163 -11.53 8.13 15.60
C PRO A 163 -10.91 8.11 14.20
N ALA A 164 -10.13 7.07 13.89
CA ALA A 164 -9.54 6.82 12.58
C ALA A 164 -10.30 5.70 11.84
N ASP A 165 -9.96 5.43 10.59
CA ASP A 165 -10.58 4.34 9.82
C ASP A 165 -9.94 2.99 10.12
N ARG A 166 -8.62 3.01 10.33
CA ARG A 166 -7.80 1.88 10.78
C ARG A 166 -6.80 2.35 11.82
N MET A 167 -6.53 1.51 12.81
CA MET A 167 -5.48 1.73 13.80
C MET A 167 -4.74 0.42 14.05
N ILE A 168 -3.41 0.43 13.97
CA ILE A 168 -2.59 -0.70 14.41
C ILE A 168 -2.06 -0.42 15.81
N LEU A 169 -2.33 -1.33 16.74
CA LEU A 169 -1.78 -1.33 18.09
C LEU A 169 -0.63 -2.35 18.16
N ILE A 170 0.51 -1.89 18.66
CA ILE A 170 1.69 -2.70 18.94
C ILE A 170 2.12 -2.44 20.38
N LYS A 171 2.35 -3.50 21.15
CA LYS A 171 2.82 -3.39 22.53
C LYS A 171 3.99 -4.33 22.80
N ASN A 172 5.16 -3.78 23.11
CA ASN A 172 6.37 -4.55 23.38
C ASN A 172 6.86 -4.31 24.81
N HIS A 173 7.23 -5.38 25.51
CA HIS A 173 8.15 -5.29 26.64
C HIS A 173 9.57 -5.08 26.13
N THR A 174 10.46 -4.55 26.97
CA THR A 174 11.85 -4.29 26.58
C THR A 174 12.81 -4.72 27.68
N PRO A 175 14.06 -5.09 27.36
CA PRO A 175 15.06 -5.46 28.37
C PRO A 175 15.40 -4.36 29.38
N ILE A 176 15.02 -3.11 29.10
CA ILE A 176 15.24 -1.95 29.98
C ILE A 176 14.08 -1.81 30.99
N GLY A 177 13.04 -2.64 30.93
CA GLY A 177 11.91 -2.62 31.88
C GLY A 177 10.79 -1.63 31.50
N VAL A 178 10.96 -0.90 30.40
CA VAL A 178 9.90 -0.08 29.84
C VAL A 178 9.02 -0.90 28.89
N THR A 179 7.71 -0.70 28.96
CA THR A 179 6.77 -1.20 27.97
C THR A 179 6.43 -0.07 27.01
N VAL A 180 6.62 -0.31 25.72
CA VAL A 180 6.28 0.63 24.64
C VAL A 180 4.94 0.22 24.06
N THR A 181 3.95 1.12 24.13
CA THR A 181 2.67 0.97 23.44
C THR A 181 2.64 1.97 22.30
N LYS A 182 2.56 1.48 21.06
CA LYS A 182 2.51 2.27 19.82
C LYS A 182 1.16 2.05 19.16
N LYS A 183 0.42 3.14 18.94
CA LYS A 183 -0.76 3.14 18.07
C LYS A 183 -0.43 3.89 16.79
N VAL A 184 -0.79 3.33 15.64
CA VAL A 184 -0.62 3.98 14.35
C VAL A 184 -1.98 4.16 13.69
N TYR A 185 -2.42 5.41 13.54
CA TYR A 185 -3.73 5.76 12.99
C TYR A 185 -3.63 6.10 11.50
N ALA A 186 -4.55 5.54 10.71
CA ALA A 186 -4.74 5.84 9.29
C ALA A 186 -6.13 6.42 9.01
N PHE A 187 -6.15 7.42 8.13
CA PHE A 187 -7.35 8.16 7.75
C PHE A 187 -7.58 8.02 6.24
N THR A 188 -8.83 7.91 5.83
CA THR A 188 -9.25 7.73 4.43
C THR A 188 -9.85 8.97 3.82
N ARG A 189 -10.14 9.98 4.64
CA ARG A 189 -10.54 11.32 4.20
C ARG A 189 -9.45 11.93 3.30
N GLN A 190 -9.85 12.48 2.15
CA GLN A 190 -8.96 12.81 1.02
C GLN A 190 -7.76 13.72 1.33
N ASP A 191 -7.88 14.65 2.27
CA ASP A 191 -6.82 15.56 2.71
C ASP A 191 -5.96 15.01 3.86
N HIS A 192 -6.31 13.85 4.40
CA HIS A 192 -5.59 13.18 5.48
C HIS A 192 -5.10 11.77 5.10
N GLY A 193 -5.20 11.40 3.83
CA GLY A 193 -4.81 10.10 3.31
C GLY A 193 -3.31 9.93 3.03
N ASN A 194 -2.47 10.91 3.36
CA ASN A 194 -1.04 10.93 3.01
C ASN A 194 -0.10 11.02 4.23
N TYR A 195 -0.61 10.75 5.43
CA TYR A 195 0.17 10.62 6.65
C TYR A 195 -0.42 9.56 7.59
N PHE A 196 0.40 9.10 8.54
CA PHE A 196 -0.06 8.36 9.72
C PHE A 196 0.30 9.12 10.99
N ILE A 197 -0.53 8.99 12.03
CA ILE A 197 -0.20 9.46 13.38
C ILE A 197 0.34 8.29 14.18
N TYR A 198 1.51 8.47 14.77
CA TYR A 198 2.17 7.53 15.65
C TYR A 198 2.05 8.05 17.08
N ASP A 199 1.34 7.31 17.92
CA ASP A 199 1.06 7.64 19.31
C ASP A 199 1.79 6.63 20.20
N TYR A 200 2.83 7.09 20.89
CA TYR A 200 3.68 6.30 21.74
C TYR A 200 3.45 6.62 23.21
N VAL A 201 3.07 5.59 23.98
CA VAL A 201 3.12 5.63 25.44
C VAL A 201 4.25 4.71 25.90
N ILE A 202 5.25 5.28 26.57
CA ILE A 202 6.37 4.54 27.14
C ILE A 202 6.21 4.53 28.66
N LYS A 203 6.04 3.35 29.25
CA LYS A 203 5.80 3.18 30.68
C LYS A 203 6.89 2.36 31.34
N ASN A 204 7.46 2.83 32.46
CA ASN A 204 8.31 2.00 33.30
C ASN A 204 7.45 0.96 34.03
N THR A 205 7.48 -0.27 33.54
CA THR A 205 6.72 -1.39 34.09
C THR A 205 7.56 -2.33 34.95
N GLY A 206 8.89 -2.24 34.81
CA GLY A 206 9.84 -3.21 35.32
C GLY A 206 9.80 -4.58 34.64
N ILE A 207 8.96 -4.79 33.61
CA ILE A 207 8.84 -6.07 32.89
C ILE A 207 9.91 -6.15 31.79
N LEU A 208 10.72 -7.20 31.80
CA LEU A 208 11.93 -7.32 30.99
C LEU A 208 11.80 -8.24 29.77
N ASP A 209 10.74 -9.04 29.72
CA ASP A 209 10.48 -10.04 28.67
C ASP A 209 9.02 -10.52 28.65
N ASN A 210 8.70 -11.39 27.68
CA ASN A 210 7.37 -11.93 27.46
C ASN A 210 7.03 -13.07 28.44
N GLU A 211 8.01 -13.62 29.13
CA GLU A 211 7.80 -14.55 30.25
C GLU A 211 7.31 -13.84 31.52
N GLY A 212 7.33 -12.50 31.53
CA GLY A 212 6.85 -11.68 32.65
C GLY A 212 7.90 -11.50 33.74
N THR A 213 9.20 -11.64 33.44
CA THR A 213 10.27 -11.37 34.40
C THR A 213 10.23 -9.90 34.81
N THR A 214 10.13 -9.63 36.11
CA THR A 214 10.04 -8.26 36.62
C THR A 214 11.22 -7.86 37.51
N TYR A 215 11.68 -6.62 37.35
CA TYR A 215 12.58 -5.96 38.28
C TYR A 215 12.28 -4.46 38.33
N GLN A 216 11.88 -3.98 39.50
CA GLN A 216 11.47 -2.58 39.69
C GLN A 216 12.70 -1.72 40.03
N GLN A 217 12.97 -0.74 39.18
CA GLN A 217 14.02 0.28 39.40
C GLN A 217 13.67 1.57 38.65
N PRO A 218 14.19 2.73 39.09
CA PRO A 218 14.10 3.96 38.30
C PRO A 218 14.89 3.83 37.00
N ILE A 219 14.34 4.31 35.88
CA ILE A 219 15.04 4.41 34.60
C ILE A 219 15.53 5.85 34.45
N LYS A 220 16.85 6.05 34.60
CA LYS A 220 17.46 7.38 34.66
C LYS A 220 17.98 7.83 33.30
N GLY A 221 17.77 9.09 32.96
CA GLY A 221 18.22 9.69 31.71
C GLY A 221 17.72 8.94 30.48
N PHE A 222 16.48 8.48 30.51
CA PHE A 222 15.86 7.74 29.44
C PHE A 222 15.74 8.57 28.17
N TYR A 223 16.24 8.03 27.06
CA TYR A 223 15.97 8.52 25.72
C TYR A 223 15.28 7.43 24.89
N ILE A 224 14.36 7.88 24.03
CA ILE A 224 13.90 7.11 22.87
C ILE A 224 14.38 7.84 21.61
N LEU A 225 15.03 7.12 20.70
CA LEU A 225 15.49 7.64 19.41
C LEU A 225 14.81 6.88 18.28
N PHE A 226 14.33 7.62 17.29
CA PHE A 226 13.90 7.09 16.00
C PHE A 226 14.96 7.40 14.94
N SER A 227 15.20 6.45 14.05
CA SER A 227 16.11 6.60 12.91
C SER A 227 15.39 6.28 11.61
N GLU A 228 15.46 7.16 10.61
CA GLU A 228 14.82 6.96 9.32
C GLU A 228 15.86 7.04 8.19
N ARG A 229 15.94 5.98 7.39
CA ARG A 229 16.74 5.95 6.16
C ARG A 229 15.79 5.97 4.98
N TYR A 230 15.69 7.11 4.30
CA TYR A 230 14.81 7.27 3.14
C TYR A 230 15.48 6.84 1.84
N ALA A 231 14.67 6.44 0.85
CA ALA A 231 15.09 6.10 -0.51
C ALA A 231 13.96 6.47 -1.47
N LEU A 232 14.12 7.56 -2.24
CA LEU A 232 13.04 8.16 -3.03
C LEU A 232 13.03 7.78 -4.51
N ALA A 233 13.94 6.91 -4.96
CA ALA A 233 14.10 6.59 -6.37
C ALA A 233 12.86 5.90 -7.00
N GLY A 234 12.04 5.23 -6.18
CA GLY A 234 10.73 4.70 -6.57
C GLY A 234 10.72 3.94 -7.91
N GLU A 235 9.76 4.26 -8.77
CA GLU A 235 9.54 3.62 -10.09
C GLU A 235 10.71 3.71 -11.08
N SER A 236 11.73 4.54 -10.80
CA SER A 236 12.93 4.66 -11.65
C SER A 236 13.92 3.52 -11.49
N ILE A 237 13.72 2.64 -10.51
CA ILE A 237 14.56 1.49 -10.18
C ILE A 237 13.68 0.27 -9.90
N GLU A 238 14.16 -0.91 -10.28
CA GLU A 238 13.52 -2.19 -9.97
C GLU A 238 14.57 -3.15 -9.42
N ASN A 239 14.43 -3.63 -8.17
CA ASN A 239 15.39 -4.56 -7.55
C ASN A 239 16.86 -4.12 -7.60
N ALA A 240 17.12 -2.82 -7.37
CA ALA A 240 18.43 -2.17 -7.53
C ALA A 240 19.00 -2.15 -8.96
N ASP A 241 18.25 -2.66 -9.95
CA ASP A 241 18.54 -2.49 -11.37
C ASP A 241 17.97 -1.14 -11.86
N PRO A 242 18.82 -0.20 -12.29
CA PRO A 242 18.37 1.10 -12.76
C PRO A 242 17.57 0.97 -14.06
N ARG A 243 16.28 1.35 -14.04
CA ARG A 243 15.51 1.55 -15.28
C ARG A 243 15.98 2.81 -15.97
N TRP A 244 15.68 3.97 -15.37
CA TRP A 244 16.28 5.24 -15.77
C TRP A 244 17.08 5.87 -14.64
N GLY A 245 16.77 5.54 -13.37
CA GLY A 245 17.42 6.04 -12.15
C GLY A 245 18.90 5.66 -12.02
N ALA A 246 19.55 6.08 -10.93
CA ALA A 246 20.88 5.58 -10.56
C ALA A 246 20.74 4.41 -9.58
N GLY A 247 21.47 3.32 -9.78
CA GLY A 247 21.27 2.09 -8.99
C GLY A 247 21.43 2.27 -7.47
N ASP A 248 22.32 3.15 -7.03
CA ASP A 248 22.58 3.45 -5.63
C ASP A 248 21.59 4.44 -4.99
N ALA A 249 20.76 5.09 -5.80
CA ALA A 249 19.60 5.82 -5.28
C ALA A 249 18.53 4.88 -4.70
N ALA A 250 18.58 3.58 -5.03
CA ALA A 250 17.66 2.55 -4.50
C ALA A 250 17.75 2.41 -2.98
N TYR A 251 18.93 2.66 -2.41
CA TYR A 251 19.19 2.60 -0.98
C TYR A 251 19.43 3.99 -0.36
N GLY A 252 19.04 5.04 -1.07
CA GLY A 252 18.98 6.39 -0.54
C GLY A 252 20.30 7.16 -0.54
N ARG A 253 21.30 6.76 -1.34
CA ARG A 253 22.63 7.41 -1.33
C ARG A 253 22.59 8.91 -1.59
N ASN A 254 21.72 9.35 -2.50
CA ASN A 254 21.58 10.75 -2.91
C ASN A 254 20.48 11.50 -2.16
N VAL A 255 19.88 10.89 -1.13
CA VAL A 255 18.79 11.52 -0.41
C VAL A 255 19.35 12.63 0.48
N ILE A 256 18.76 13.81 0.35
CA ILE A 256 19.08 14.98 1.17
C ILE A 256 18.08 15.04 2.32
N TYR A 257 18.55 15.47 3.48
CA TYR A 257 17.77 15.55 4.72
C TYR A 257 17.88 16.96 5.25
N ASP A 258 16.82 17.48 5.83
CA ASP A 258 16.78 18.81 6.42
C ASP A 258 15.88 18.80 7.66
N VAL A 259 16.05 19.79 8.53
CA VAL A 259 15.37 19.88 9.83
C VAL A 259 14.88 21.30 10.05
N VAL A 260 13.66 21.45 10.56
CA VAL A 260 13.04 22.74 10.89
C VAL A 260 12.46 22.73 12.30
N GLY A 261 12.43 23.91 12.92
CA GLY A 261 11.82 24.13 14.24
C GLY A 261 12.59 23.54 15.41
N THR A 262 13.92 23.42 15.31
CA THR A 262 14.78 23.02 16.44
C THR A 262 14.90 24.10 17.51
N ASP A 263 14.67 25.38 17.14
CA ASP A 263 14.68 26.52 18.04
C ASP A 263 13.27 27.16 18.09
N PRO A 264 12.46 26.84 19.12
CA PRO A 264 11.11 27.39 19.26
C PRO A 264 11.10 28.89 19.60
N THR A 265 12.25 29.52 19.86
CA THR A 265 12.33 30.96 20.13
C THR A 265 12.32 31.81 18.85
N LYS A 266 12.47 31.18 17.68
CA LYS A 266 12.44 31.86 16.39
C LYS A 266 11.06 32.50 16.11
N PRO A 267 10.99 33.75 15.61
CA PRO A 267 9.71 34.40 15.30
C PRO A 267 8.81 33.59 14.36
N GLU A 268 9.40 33.00 13.32
CA GLU A 268 8.69 32.18 12.33
C GLU A 268 8.09 30.89 12.90
N PHE A 269 8.57 30.40 14.04
CA PHE A 269 7.96 29.26 14.73
C PHE A 269 6.65 29.65 15.40
N ASN A 270 6.52 30.91 15.82
CA ASN A 270 5.40 31.41 16.62
C ASN A 270 4.40 32.26 15.82
N ASP A 271 4.68 32.56 14.55
CA ASP A 271 3.76 33.29 13.66
C ASP A 271 2.74 32.34 13.01
N PRO A 272 1.43 32.47 13.28
CA PRO A 272 0.39 31.64 12.66
C PRO A 272 0.34 31.68 11.13
N ASN A 273 0.90 32.72 10.50
CA ASN A 273 0.96 32.84 9.04
C ASN A 273 2.22 32.19 8.44
N SER A 274 3.17 31.80 9.28
CA SER A 274 4.39 31.14 8.85
C SER A 274 4.13 29.69 8.45
N PRO A 275 4.75 29.18 7.36
CA PRO A 275 4.73 27.76 7.06
C PRO A 275 5.43 26.90 8.13
N LEU A 276 6.21 27.53 9.03
CA LEU A 276 6.91 26.89 10.14
C LEU A 276 6.18 27.01 11.49
N TYR A 277 4.95 27.53 11.50
CA TYR A 277 4.17 27.71 12.73
C TYR A 277 4.04 26.40 13.51
N HIS A 278 4.64 26.35 14.70
CA HIS A 278 4.71 25.18 15.59
C HIS A 278 5.14 23.89 14.87
N LEU A 279 6.04 24.01 13.88
CA LEU A 279 6.52 22.88 13.09
C LEU A 279 7.90 22.42 13.56
N ARG A 280 7.96 21.29 14.27
CA ARG A 280 9.20 20.60 14.65
C ARG A 280 9.31 19.34 13.79
N ALA A 281 10.15 19.34 12.77
CA ALA A 281 10.15 18.25 11.79
C ALA A 281 11.52 18.04 11.15
N HIS A 282 11.77 16.78 10.77
CA HIS A 282 12.77 16.46 9.76
C HIS A 282 12.05 16.03 8.47
N PHE A 283 12.71 16.26 7.33
CA PHE A 283 12.22 15.79 6.05
C PHE A 283 13.37 15.48 5.10
N ALA A 284 13.04 14.77 4.04
CA ALA A 284 13.98 14.30 3.04
C ALA A 284 13.41 14.38 1.63
N TYR A 285 14.31 14.50 0.67
CA TYR A 285 13.98 14.60 -0.75
C TYR A 285 15.11 14.04 -1.61
N TYR A 286 14.78 13.74 -2.86
CA TYR A 286 15.76 13.29 -3.84
C TYR A 286 16.71 14.42 -4.21
N GLY A 287 18.00 14.25 -3.92
CA GLY A 287 19.06 15.11 -4.43
C GLY A 287 19.47 14.66 -5.84
N PRO A 288 19.71 15.59 -6.78
CA PRO A 288 20.32 15.26 -8.06
C PRO A 288 21.53 14.33 -7.94
N HIS A 289 21.60 13.31 -8.80
CA HIS A 289 22.59 12.23 -8.70
C HIS A 289 23.62 12.29 -9.83
N SER A 290 24.92 12.31 -9.51
CA SER A 290 25.99 12.50 -10.51
C SER A 290 26.13 11.35 -11.52
N GLY A 291 25.72 10.13 -11.15
CA GLY A 291 25.69 8.94 -12.03
C GLY A 291 24.57 8.90 -13.07
N ARG A 292 23.70 9.91 -13.14
CA ARG A 292 22.57 9.94 -14.07
C ARG A 292 23.01 10.45 -15.45
N PRO A 293 22.39 9.99 -16.55
CA PRO A 293 22.73 10.41 -17.91
C PRO A 293 22.01 11.72 -18.31
N VAL A 294 21.79 12.62 -17.34
CA VAL A 294 21.24 13.98 -17.52
C VAL A 294 22.14 14.96 -16.75
N PRO A 295 22.23 16.24 -17.16
CA PRO A 295 22.90 17.25 -16.36
C PRO A 295 22.36 17.28 -14.92
N LEU A 296 23.20 17.61 -13.94
CA LEU A 296 22.83 17.56 -12.52
C LEU A 296 21.66 18.53 -12.22
N GLU A 297 21.70 19.70 -12.82
CA GLU A 297 20.64 20.70 -12.78
C GLU A 297 19.32 20.18 -13.35
N ASP A 298 19.35 19.17 -14.21
CA ASP A 298 18.19 18.54 -14.81
C ASP A 298 17.72 17.27 -14.10
N ASP A 299 18.36 16.83 -13.03
CA ASP A 299 17.98 15.58 -12.37
C ASP A 299 16.95 15.77 -11.23
N TRP A 300 16.49 17.00 -10.97
CA TRP A 300 15.45 17.25 -9.96
C TRP A 300 14.19 16.43 -10.22
N GLY A 301 13.76 15.66 -9.22
CA GLY A 301 12.60 14.77 -9.30
C GLY A 301 12.86 13.44 -10.02
N CYS A 302 14.10 13.15 -10.45
CA CYS A 302 14.46 11.94 -11.20
C CYS A 302 13.58 11.72 -12.46
N PRO A 303 13.60 12.67 -13.43
CA PRO A 303 12.72 12.61 -14.59
C PRO A 303 13.08 11.46 -15.53
N ASN A 304 12.08 10.87 -16.20
CA ASN A 304 12.26 9.80 -17.16
C ASN A 304 12.64 10.33 -18.55
N GLN A 305 13.94 10.56 -18.74
CA GLN A 305 14.53 11.02 -20.00
C GLN A 305 14.36 10.02 -21.16
N LEU A 306 14.20 8.73 -20.86
CA LEU A 306 14.06 7.67 -21.88
C LEU A 306 12.61 7.53 -22.36
N GLY A 307 11.64 7.82 -21.49
CA GLY A 307 10.22 7.65 -21.76
C GLY A 307 9.46 8.97 -21.97
N ASP A 308 8.48 9.21 -21.10
CA ASP A 308 7.47 10.27 -21.15
C ASP A 308 7.80 11.49 -20.28
N GLY A 309 8.98 11.51 -19.64
CA GLY A 309 9.42 12.59 -18.77
C GLY A 309 8.90 12.50 -17.33
N VAL A 310 8.07 11.52 -16.99
CA VAL A 310 7.51 11.35 -15.63
C VAL A 310 8.63 11.33 -14.58
N MET A 311 8.39 11.99 -13.45
CA MET A 311 9.36 12.14 -12.37
C MET A 311 9.09 11.15 -11.25
N ALA A 312 10.01 10.21 -11.01
CA ALA A 312 9.84 9.18 -9.99
C ALA A 312 9.89 9.74 -8.55
N ALA A 313 10.57 10.88 -8.36
CA ALA A 313 10.94 11.40 -7.05
C ALA A 313 10.53 12.87 -6.82
N ALA A 314 9.51 13.36 -7.54
CA ALA A 314 8.90 14.68 -7.30
C ALA A 314 7.98 14.66 -6.06
N LYS A 315 8.55 14.32 -4.91
CA LYS A 315 7.89 14.17 -3.61
C LYS A 315 8.88 14.35 -2.47
N PHE A 316 8.38 14.77 -1.32
CA PHE A 316 9.12 14.95 -0.07
C PHE A 316 8.48 14.05 1.00
N VAL A 317 9.29 13.52 1.90
CA VAL A 317 8.89 12.60 2.97
C VAL A 317 9.49 13.04 4.30
N GLY A 318 8.84 12.78 5.42
CA GLY A 318 9.48 12.98 6.73
C GLY A 318 8.56 12.70 7.90
N HIS A 319 9.02 13.09 9.09
CA HIS A 319 8.21 13.08 10.30
C HIS A 319 8.25 14.43 11.01
N MET A 320 7.11 14.80 11.60
CA MET A 320 6.98 15.90 12.54
C MET A 320 6.72 15.38 13.96
N THR A 321 7.13 16.16 14.95
CA THR A 321 6.70 16.02 16.34
C THR A 321 5.47 16.88 16.57
N ILE A 322 4.35 16.24 16.90
CA ILE A 322 3.11 16.92 17.30
C ILE A 322 3.14 17.21 18.80
N HIS A 323 3.50 16.20 19.60
CA HIS A 323 3.50 16.28 21.06
C HIS A 323 4.65 15.47 21.64
N ALA A 324 5.28 15.97 22.69
CA ALA A 324 6.13 15.20 23.57
C ALA A 324 6.02 15.74 25.00
N ASP A 325 5.71 14.88 25.97
CA ASP A 325 5.64 15.30 27.38
C ASP A 325 6.93 15.97 27.85
N LYS A 326 6.82 17.00 28.70
CA LYS A 326 7.97 17.56 29.44
C LYS A 326 8.56 16.56 30.42
N GLY A 327 7.74 15.67 30.97
CA GLY A 327 8.17 14.61 31.86
C GLY A 327 6.99 13.78 32.36
N PRO A 328 7.24 12.73 33.17
CA PRO A 328 6.20 11.79 33.59
C PRO A 328 5.09 12.38 34.48
N HIS A 329 5.31 13.59 35.00
CA HIS A 329 4.36 14.31 35.86
C HIS A 329 3.92 15.66 35.27
N ASP A 330 4.38 15.99 34.05
CA ASP A 330 3.94 17.17 33.28
C ASP A 330 3.74 16.74 31.83
N GLN A 331 2.48 16.45 31.51
CA GLN A 331 2.03 15.98 30.19
C GLN A 331 1.79 17.14 29.20
N THR A 332 2.24 18.36 29.51
CA THR A 332 2.21 19.45 28.53
C THR A 332 3.33 19.27 27.50
N ASP A 333 3.08 19.68 26.26
CA ASP A 333 4.05 19.58 25.17
C ASP A 333 5.33 20.38 25.47
N ASP A 334 6.49 19.72 25.41
CA ASP A 334 7.81 20.36 25.43
C ASP A 334 8.21 20.77 24.02
N LEU A 335 8.05 22.05 23.70
CA LEU A 335 8.42 22.61 22.40
C LEU A 335 9.92 22.46 22.07
N TYR A 336 10.78 22.13 23.04
CA TYR A 336 12.20 21.84 22.81
C TYR A 336 12.50 20.35 22.54
N GLN A 337 11.49 19.48 22.59
CA GLN A 337 11.60 18.11 22.09
C GLN A 337 11.32 18.06 20.59
N PRO A 338 12.02 17.22 19.80
CA PRO A 338 13.09 16.31 20.22
C PRO A 338 14.37 17.07 20.62
N ARG A 339 15.06 16.67 21.70
CA ARG A 339 16.33 17.29 22.13
C ARG A 339 17.49 17.00 21.19
N THR A 340 17.41 15.93 20.40
CA THR A 340 18.45 15.55 19.45
C THR A 340 17.84 15.42 18.08
N THR A 341 18.42 16.11 17.09
CA THR A 341 18.15 15.89 15.67
C THR A 341 19.48 15.90 14.94
N HIS A 342 19.86 14.75 14.37
CA HIS A 342 21.19 14.59 13.77
C HIS A 342 21.09 13.66 12.55
N TYR A 343 22.11 13.67 11.70
CA TYR A 343 22.29 12.69 10.63
C TYR A 343 23.58 11.89 10.83
N VAL A 344 23.63 10.67 10.30
CA VAL A 344 24.78 9.76 10.42
C VAL A 344 24.95 8.95 9.15
N ASN A 345 26.20 8.58 8.82
CA ASN A 345 26.48 7.60 7.79
C ASN A 345 25.76 6.28 8.14
N SER A 346 24.97 5.74 7.21
CA SER A 346 24.17 4.53 7.42
C SER A 346 25.02 3.28 7.65
N ASP A 347 26.32 3.37 7.34
CA ASP A 347 27.28 2.31 7.58
C ASP A 347 28.27 2.60 8.73
N GLU A 348 28.08 3.70 9.46
CA GLU A 348 28.89 4.05 10.63
C GLU A 348 28.81 2.96 11.72
N ASP A 349 29.89 2.74 12.47
CA ASP A 349 29.97 1.74 13.55
C ASP A 349 28.76 1.77 14.51
N ILE A 350 28.24 2.96 14.83
CA ILE A 350 27.10 3.10 15.76
C ILE A 350 25.78 2.56 15.18
N MET A 351 25.67 2.49 13.84
CA MET A 351 24.53 2.00 13.06
C MET A 351 24.70 0.54 12.62
N GLN A 352 25.84 -0.10 12.89
CA GLN A 352 26.14 -1.46 12.48
C GLN A 352 25.74 -2.49 13.53
N ARG A 353 25.57 -3.74 13.07
CA ARG A 353 25.22 -4.91 13.88
C ARG A 353 26.15 -5.05 15.09
N ALA A 354 25.56 -5.38 16.22
CA ALA A 354 26.27 -5.65 17.46
C ALA A 354 26.40 -7.17 17.68
N THR A 355 27.60 -7.61 18.06
CA THR A 355 27.87 -9.01 18.40
C THR A 355 27.20 -9.46 19.69
N SER A 356 26.83 -8.52 20.56
CA SER A 356 26.17 -8.76 21.83
C SER A 356 25.33 -7.53 22.23
N PRO A 357 24.14 -7.73 22.84
CA PRO A 357 23.36 -6.64 23.44
C PRO A 357 24.08 -5.98 24.63
N TYR A 358 25.12 -6.60 25.19
CA TYR A 358 25.88 -6.08 26.33
C TYR A 358 27.25 -5.51 25.94
N ASN A 359 27.42 -5.05 24.69
CA ASN A 359 28.66 -4.40 24.23
C ASN A 359 28.77 -2.99 24.83
N GLU A 360 29.42 -2.87 26.00
CA GLU A 360 29.52 -1.61 26.76
C GLU A 360 30.11 -0.43 25.97
N PRO A 361 31.24 -0.56 25.23
CA PRO A 361 31.74 0.53 24.40
C PRO A 361 30.72 1.02 23.35
N LEU A 362 29.99 0.10 22.72
CA LEU A 362 28.97 0.45 21.73
C LEU A 362 27.74 1.09 22.38
N MET A 363 27.27 0.57 23.52
CA MET A 363 26.17 1.18 24.28
C MET A 363 26.50 2.61 24.69
N ALA A 364 27.71 2.86 25.18
CA ALA A 364 28.18 4.21 25.53
C ALA A 364 28.18 5.15 24.32
N LYS A 365 28.69 4.70 23.15
CA LYS A 365 28.66 5.47 21.90
C LYS A 365 27.22 5.78 21.45
N ARG A 366 26.33 4.79 21.49
CA ARG A 366 24.92 4.94 21.08
C ARG A 366 24.19 5.90 22.01
N TYR A 367 24.34 5.75 23.33
CA TYR A 367 23.73 6.67 24.29
C TYR A 367 24.24 8.11 24.10
N ALA A 368 25.56 8.29 23.94
CA ALA A 368 26.13 9.61 23.67
C ALA A 368 25.58 10.22 22.37
N PHE A 369 25.30 9.40 21.35
CA PHE A 369 24.67 9.85 20.11
C PHE A 369 23.19 10.25 20.32
N MET A 370 22.43 9.49 21.11
CA MET A 370 21.05 9.83 21.48
C MET A 370 20.97 11.16 22.24
N ALA A 371 21.96 11.46 23.07
CA ALA A 371 22.03 12.70 23.86
C ALA A 371 22.83 13.84 23.17
N LYS A 372 23.14 13.73 21.88
CA LYS A 372 24.11 14.60 21.21
C LYS A 372 23.62 16.05 21.00
N GLY A 373 22.31 16.28 20.98
CA GLY A 373 21.74 17.57 20.63
C GLY A 373 21.51 17.72 19.12
N HIS A 374 21.17 18.94 18.70
CA HIS A 374 21.00 19.26 17.28
C HIS A 374 22.36 19.38 16.58
N ALA A 375 22.44 18.92 15.34
CA ALA A 375 23.61 19.20 14.49
C ALA A 375 23.79 20.71 14.30
N GLU A 376 25.03 21.19 14.26
CA GLU A 376 25.33 22.63 14.05
C GLU A 376 24.81 23.15 12.71
N ARG A 377 24.76 22.28 11.70
CA ARG A 377 24.15 22.50 10.40
C ARG A 377 23.33 21.28 10.01
N THR A 378 22.31 21.48 9.18
CA THR A 378 21.55 20.38 8.61
C THR A 378 22.35 19.67 7.52
N HIS A 379 21.97 18.44 7.20
CA HIS A 379 22.59 17.68 6.12
C HIS A 379 22.47 18.42 4.77
N ALA A 380 21.34 19.08 4.51
CA ALA A 380 21.12 19.91 3.33
C ALA A 380 22.08 21.12 3.28
N GLU A 381 22.30 21.80 4.41
CA GLU A 381 23.23 22.93 4.48
C GLU A 381 24.67 22.50 4.23
N GLU A 382 25.10 21.39 4.81
CA GLU A 382 26.45 20.86 4.61
C GLU A 382 26.70 20.42 3.15
N ILE A 383 25.71 19.78 2.50
CA ILE A 383 25.78 19.47 1.07
C ILE A 383 25.87 20.76 0.25
N ALA A 384 25.01 21.75 0.52
CA ALA A 384 25.01 23.02 -0.20
C ALA A 384 26.35 23.76 -0.08
N LEU A 385 26.95 23.79 1.12
CA LEU A 385 28.26 24.41 1.37
C LEU A 385 29.41 23.69 0.66
N SER A 386 29.31 22.38 0.48
CA SER A 386 30.35 21.61 -0.19
C SER A 386 30.43 21.84 -1.71
N GLY A 387 29.33 22.26 -2.34
CA GLY A 387 29.19 22.34 -3.79
C GLY A 387 29.14 20.98 -4.51
N LEU A 388 29.08 19.86 -3.77
CA LEU A 388 28.98 18.50 -4.33
C LEU A 388 27.51 18.05 -4.43
N SER A 389 27.24 17.11 -5.35
CA SER A 389 25.97 16.38 -5.34
C SER A 389 25.88 15.47 -4.10
N ALA A 390 24.67 15.19 -3.63
CA ALA A 390 24.46 14.42 -2.40
C ALA A 390 25.12 13.03 -2.43
N ASP A 391 25.16 12.37 -3.60
CA ASP A 391 25.81 11.07 -3.77
C ASP A 391 27.35 11.13 -3.70
N LYS A 392 27.92 12.32 -3.90
CA LYS A 392 29.36 12.64 -3.82
C LYS A 392 29.74 13.30 -2.51
N TRP A 393 28.76 13.80 -1.78
CA TRP A 393 28.93 14.40 -0.47
C TRP A 393 28.79 13.36 0.64
N GLY A 394 29.51 13.55 1.74
CA GLY A 394 29.21 12.83 2.99
C GLY A 394 29.91 11.48 3.19
N PRO A 395 29.78 10.89 4.39
CA PRO A 395 30.89 10.18 5.06
C PRO A 395 31.10 8.71 4.69
N GLY A 396 30.35 8.15 3.74
CA GLY A 396 30.45 6.74 3.39
C GLY A 396 29.57 6.33 2.21
N VAL A 397 29.75 5.09 1.72
CA VAL A 397 29.08 4.60 0.51
C VAL A 397 27.62 4.19 0.71
N GLY A 398 27.18 3.96 1.96
CA GLY A 398 25.83 3.52 2.29
C GLY A 398 24.76 4.63 2.33
N GLY A 399 25.14 5.89 2.12
CA GLY A 399 24.24 7.04 2.25
C GLY A 399 23.97 7.44 3.70
N THR A 400 23.01 8.35 3.91
CA THR A 400 22.78 9.01 5.21
C THR A 400 21.48 8.51 5.85
N THR A 401 21.45 8.44 7.19
CA THR A 401 20.26 8.20 8.00
C THR A 401 20.03 9.42 8.89
N ILE A 402 18.78 9.90 8.99
CA ILE A 402 18.40 10.94 9.96
C ILE A 402 17.95 10.29 11.26
N VAL A 403 18.19 10.96 12.38
CA VAL A 403 17.74 10.54 13.71
C VAL A 403 17.09 11.69 14.46
N GLN A 404 16.13 11.34 15.30
CA GLN A 404 15.49 12.22 16.27
C GLN A 404 15.36 11.51 17.62
N ALA A 405 15.79 12.14 18.72
CA ALA A 405 15.70 11.57 20.06
C ALA A 405 14.95 12.46 21.05
N PHE A 406 14.13 11.83 21.87
CA PHE A 406 13.28 12.42 22.90
C PHE A 406 13.79 12.02 24.28
N GLY A 407 13.95 12.99 25.17
CA GLY A 407 14.52 12.81 26.51
C GLY A 407 15.46 13.97 26.89
N PRO A 408 16.24 13.86 27.97
CA PRO A 408 16.24 12.76 28.91
C PRO A 408 15.00 12.80 29.81
N TYR A 409 14.44 11.64 30.13
CA TYR A 409 13.39 11.49 31.14
C TYR A 409 13.91 10.64 32.31
N ASP A 410 13.55 10.97 33.54
CA ASP A 410 13.73 10.07 34.68
C ASP A 410 12.38 9.46 34.99
N LEU A 411 12.26 8.13 34.95
CA LEU A 411 10.99 7.41 35.10
C LEU A 411 11.05 6.48 36.32
N GLU A 412 10.30 6.81 37.37
CA GLU A 412 10.09 5.91 38.50
C GLU A 412 9.21 4.71 38.09
N PRO A 413 9.26 3.58 38.82
CA PRO A 413 8.33 2.48 38.61
C PRO A 413 6.87 2.95 38.54
N GLY A 414 6.22 2.69 37.40
CA GLY A 414 4.83 3.10 37.14
C GLY A 414 4.67 4.39 36.32
N ASP A 415 5.72 5.20 36.20
CA ASP A 415 5.71 6.43 35.41
C ASP A 415 5.59 6.15 33.91
N SER A 416 5.02 7.10 33.18
CA SER A 416 4.90 7.04 31.74
C SER A 416 5.06 8.40 31.09
N ILE A 417 5.53 8.39 29.85
CA ILE A 417 5.57 9.56 28.96
C ILE A 417 4.81 9.26 27.67
N HIS A 418 4.29 10.33 27.06
CA HIS A 418 3.56 10.33 25.80
C HIS A 418 4.30 11.13 24.72
N ILE A 419 4.43 10.54 23.53
CA ILE A 419 5.04 11.16 22.35
C ILE A 419 4.15 10.89 21.14
N VAL A 420 3.79 11.94 20.41
CA VAL A 420 2.98 11.85 19.19
C VAL A 420 3.75 12.43 18.01
N LEU A 421 3.91 11.61 16.97
CA LEU A 421 4.56 11.97 15.71
C LEU A 421 3.56 11.86 14.55
N ALA A 422 3.78 12.63 13.49
CA ALA A 422 3.14 12.38 12.19
C ALA A 422 4.20 12.05 11.15
N GLY A 423 4.08 10.90 10.48
CA GLY A 423 4.91 10.54 9.34
C GLY A 423 4.12 10.68 8.05
N GLY A 424 4.61 11.45 7.08
CA GLY A 424 3.86 11.77 5.87
C GLY A 424 4.71 11.91 4.61
N VAL A 425 4.04 11.85 3.46
CA VAL A 425 4.62 12.08 2.13
C VAL A 425 3.71 13.01 1.36
N ALA A 426 4.28 13.97 0.64
CA ALA A 426 3.52 14.80 -0.28
C ALA A 426 4.38 15.23 -1.48
N GLY A 427 3.72 15.55 -2.58
CA GLY A 427 4.39 15.93 -3.81
C GLY A 427 3.43 16.38 -4.88
N LEU A 428 3.91 16.45 -6.12
CA LEU A 428 3.08 16.77 -7.26
C LEU A 428 2.00 15.70 -7.44
N SER A 429 0.77 16.11 -7.79
CA SER A 429 -0.23 15.15 -8.29
C SER A 429 0.32 14.43 -9.52
N ARG A 430 -0.17 13.23 -9.82
CA ARG A 430 0.35 12.47 -10.96
C ARG A 430 0.13 13.19 -12.28
N GLU A 431 -1.00 13.89 -12.42
CA GLU A 431 -1.31 14.72 -13.58
C GLU A 431 -0.28 15.83 -13.74
N LYS A 432 -0.04 16.61 -12.67
CA LYS A 432 0.93 17.71 -12.72
C LYS A 432 2.36 17.20 -12.92
N ASN A 433 2.71 16.06 -12.33
CA ASN A 433 3.99 15.38 -12.52
C ASN A 433 4.23 15.05 -14.00
N ARG A 434 3.26 14.40 -14.67
CA ARG A 434 3.33 14.06 -16.10
C ARG A 434 3.38 15.30 -16.99
N GLU A 435 2.61 16.33 -16.66
CA GLU A 435 2.64 17.63 -17.36
C GLU A 435 4.01 18.29 -17.29
N VAL A 436 4.55 18.49 -16.08
CA VAL A 436 5.85 19.13 -15.85
C VAL A 436 6.98 18.33 -16.49
N GLY A 437 6.99 17.02 -16.26
CA GLY A 437 7.98 16.11 -16.81
C GLY A 437 7.97 16.04 -18.34
N GLY A 438 6.78 15.92 -18.93
CA GLY A 438 6.59 15.89 -20.38
C GLY A 438 6.96 17.21 -21.06
N ASN A 439 6.67 18.35 -20.42
CA ASN A 439 7.09 19.67 -20.93
C ASN A 439 8.61 19.82 -20.89
N TRP A 440 9.25 19.43 -19.78
CA TRP A 440 10.71 19.42 -19.68
C TRP A 440 11.34 18.52 -20.75
N LEU A 441 10.79 17.31 -20.96
CA LEU A 441 11.33 16.34 -21.90
C LEU A 441 11.35 16.87 -23.35
N GLN A 442 10.33 17.63 -23.75
CA GLN A 442 10.27 18.23 -25.09
C GLN A 442 11.40 19.23 -25.33
N TYR A 443 11.71 20.06 -24.34
CA TYR A 443 12.87 20.95 -24.38
C TYR A 443 14.18 20.16 -24.39
N TYR A 444 14.32 19.20 -23.45
CA TYR A 444 15.53 18.40 -23.29
C TYR A 444 15.88 17.59 -24.55
N LYS A 445 14.88 17.05 -25.25
CA LYS A 445 15.06 16.31 -26.53
C LYS A 445 15.06 17.22 -27.77
N GLY A 446 14.79 18.52 -27.62
CA GLY A 446 14.61 19.44 -28.74
C GLY A 446 13.43 19.09 -29.66
N THR A 447 12.41 18.40 -29.15
CA THR A 447 11.23 17.97 -29.93
C THR A 447 10.08 18.98 -29.89
N GLY A 448 10.13 19.96 -28.98
CA GLY A 448 9.12 21.01 -28.87
C GLY A 448 9.50 22.08 -27.87
N THR A 449 8.75 23.19 -27.90
CA THR A 449 8.91 24.33 -26.99
C THR A 449 7.56 24.71 -26.35
N PRO A 450 6.99 23.84 -25.50
CA PRO A 450 5.73 24.12 -24.82
C PRO A 450 5.86 25.36 -23.92
N THR A 451 4.75 26.07 -23.68
CA THR A 451 4.76 27.17 -22.72
C THR A 451 5.01 26.64 -21.31
N LEU A 452 6.06 27.12 -20.65
CA LEU A 452 6.44 26.71 -19.29
C LEU A 452 5.90 27.70 -18.26
N ILE A 453 4.82 27.32 -17.57
CA ILE A 453 4.18 28.14 -16.53
C ILE A 453 4.75 27.74 -15.16
N MET A 454 5.47 28.66 -14.52
CA MET A 454 6.04 28.51 -13.19
C MET A 454 4.96 28.36 -12.11
N PRO A 455 5.28 27.84 -10.91
CA PRO A 455 4.33 27.76 -9.79
C PRO A 455 3.67 29.08 -9.40
N ASP A 456 4.36 30.21 -9.58
CA ASP A 456 3.85 31.56 -9.33
C ASP A 456 3.02 32.15 -10.48
N GLY A 457 2.82 31.38 -11.56
CA GLY A 457 2.10 31.79 -12.77
C GLY A 457 2.94 32.53 -13.80
N SER A 458 4.21 32.85 -13.51
CA SER A 458 5.11 33.46 -14.51
C SER A 458 5.46 32.48 -15.62
N ILE A 459 5.92 32.98 -16.78
CA ILE A 459 6.34 32.16 -17.91
C ILE A 459 7.86 32.22 -18.02
N THR A 460 8.49 31.07 -18.27
CA THR A 460 9.94 30.97 -18.52
C THR A 460 10.23 30.19 -19.80
N THR A 461 11.45 30.32 -20.31
CA THR A 461 12.03 29.42 -21.32
C THR A 461 13.10 28.50 -20.73
N ASP A 462 13.46 28.70 -19.47
CA ASP A 462 14.41 27.86 -18.75
C ASP A 462 13.68 26.61 -18.22
N HIS A 463 13.73 25.54 -19.01
CA HIS A 463 13.14 24.23 -18.69
C HIS A 463 13.71 23.59 -17.41
N THR A 464 14.94 23.93 -17.04
CA THR A 464 15.62 23.40 -15.86
C THR A 464 15.11 24.10 -14.60
N ALA A 465 15.08 25.44 -14.62
CA ALA A 465 14.49 26.24 -13.55
C ALA A 465 13.00 25.93 -13.35
N TYR A 466 12.25 25.77 -14.45
CA TYR A 466 10.85 25.37 -14.44
C TYR A 466 10.61 24.06 -13.68
N LYS A 467 11.31 22.98 -14.07
CA LYS A 467 11.15 21.66 -13.44
C LYS A 467 11.52 21.73 -11.97
N LYS A 468 12.67 22.35 -11.65
CA LYS A 468 13.13 22.49 -10.25
C LYS A 468 12.12 23.24 -9.39
N ALA A 469 11.57 24.35 -9.89
CA ALA A 469 10.59 25.16 -9.16
C ALA A 469 9.33 24.35 -8.81
N TRP A 470 8.78 23.59 -9.76
CA TRP A 470 7.65 22.70 -9.51
C TRP A 470 7.98 21.60 -8.50
N VAL A 471 9.13 20.92 -8.62
CA VAL A 471 9.56 19.93 -7.62
C VAL A 471 9.67 20.55 -6.23
N TRP A 472 10.11 21.80 -6.11
CA TRP A 472 10.27 22.47 -4.82
C TRP A 472 8.95 22.76 -4.09
N THR A 473 7.84 22.95 -4.82
CA THR A 473 6.49 23.09 -4.23
C THR A 473 6.04 21.85 -3.43
N CYS A 474 6.72 20.71 -3.61
CA CYS A 474 6.47 19.51 -2.83
C CYS A 474 6.82 19.71 -1.35
N LYS A 475 7.78 20.59 -1.02
CA LYS A 475 8.09 20.99 0.36
C LYS A 475 6.88 21.65 1.03
N ASP A 476 6.25 22.58 0.32
CA ASP A 476 5.05 23.29 0.82
C ASP A 476 3.89 22.32 1.02
N SER A 477 3.73 21.37 0.10
CA SER A 477 2.74 20.28 0.21
C SER A 477 2.98 19.39 1.44
N LEU A 478 4.23 19.06 1.75
CA LEU A 478 4.57 18.29 2.94
C LEU A 478 4.31 19.10 4.22
N PHE A 479 4.65 20.39 4.24
CA PHE A 479 4.38 21.24 5.42
C PHE A 479 2.88 21.46 5.63
N LYS A 480 2.09 21.53 4.56
CA LYS A 480 0.62 21.48 4.65
C LYS A 480 0.15 20.17 5.27
N THR A 481 0.73 19.04 4.88
CA THR A 481 0.41 17.72 5.43
C THR A 481 0.66 17.67 6.94
N TYR A 482 1.80 18.20 7.39
CA TYR A 482 2.12 18.30 8.81
C TYR A 482 1.14 19.18 9.58
N ARG A 483 0.76 20.34 9.03
CA ARG A 483 -0.24 21.20 9.66
C ARG A 483 -1.59 20.48 9.82
N LEU A 484 -2.06 19.82 8.76
CA LEU A 484 -3.31 19.06 8.77
C LEU A 484 -3.25 17.88 9.75
N ALA A 485 -2.10 17.21 9.89
CA ALA A 485 -1.92 16.13 10.85
C ALA A 485 -2.00 16.63 12.31
N ARG A 486 -1.37 17.77 12.60
CA ARG A 486 -1.47 18.42 13.91
C ARG A 486 -2.90 18.88 14.21
N GLU A 487 -3.54 19.58 13.28
CA GLU A 487 -4.93 20.05 13.42
C GLU A 487 -5.90 18.88 13.65
N ASN A 488 -5.69 17.76 12.93
CA ASN A 488 -6.48 16.55 13.14
C ASN A 488 -6.30 16.00 14.57
N TYR A 489 -5.05 15.87 15.04
CA TYR A 489 -4.76 15.41 16.39
C TYR A 489 -5.33 16.34 17.47
N GLU A 490 -5.11 17.65 17.36
CA GLU A 490 -5.57 18.68 18.31
C GLU A 490 -7.11 18.73 18.38
N SER A 491 -7.81 18.40 17.28
CA SER A 491 -9.27 18.28 17.27
C SER A 491 -9.79 17.03 18.00
N GLY A 492 -8.91 16.14 18.45
CA GLY A 492 -9.27 14.81 18.96
C GLY A 492 -9.77 13.88 17.86
N PHE A 493 -9.26 14.04 16.63
CA PHE A 493 -9.65 13.33 15.42
C PHE A 493 -11.12 13.52 15.00
N ARG A 494 -11.72 14.67 15.34
CA ARG A 494 -13.14 14.96 15.10
C ARG A 494 -13.36 15.71 13.80
N LEU A 495 -12.78 15.22 12.72
CA LEU A 495 -12.99 15.77 11.38
C LEU A 495 -14.28 15.25 10.77
N ALA A 496 -14.97 16.08 9.99
CA ALA A 496 -16.10 15.64 9.18
C ALA A 496 -15.68 14.48 8.26
N GLN A 497 -16.51 13.45 8.15
CA GLN A 497 -16.19 12.26 7.35
C GLN A 497 -17.08 12.20 6.11
N PRO A 498 -16.57 11.65 4.99
CA PRO A 498 -17.48 11.26 3.91
C PRO A 498 -18.45 10.17 4.40
N PRO A 499 -19.59 9.96 3.72
CA PRO A 499 -20.35 8.73 3.87
C PRO A 499 -19.44 7.49 3.78
N PRO A 500 -19.77 6.37 4.44
CA PRO A 500 -18.97 5.15 4.34
C PRO A 500 -18.93 4.64 2.89
N PRO A 501 -17.93 3.84 2.49
CA PRO A 501 -17.98 3.15 1.21
C PRO A 501 -19.16 2.16 1.17
N PRO A 502 -19.66 1.78 -0.02
CA PRO A 502 -20.56 0.64 -0.14
C PRO A 502 -19.93 -0.61 0.50
N GLU A 503 -20.66 -1.32 1.36
CA GLU A 503 -20.22 -2.55 2.03
C GLU A 503 -19.94 -3.70 1.05
N TRP A 504 -20.53 -3.64 -0.14
CA TRP A 504 -20.17 -4.51 -1.25
C TRP A 504 -20.23 -3.77 -2.60
N PHE A 505 -19.37 -4.21 -3.52
CA PHE A 505 -19.29 -3.71 -4.89
C PHE A 505 -19.03 -4.87 -5.85
N MET A 506 -19.92 -5.06 -6.82
CA MET A 506 -19.87 -6.16 -7.78
C MET A 506 -19.74 -5.62 -9.20
N VAL A 507 -18.81 -6.20 -9.96
CA VAL A 507 -18.59 -5.91 -11.38
C VAL A 507 -18.77 -7.20 -12.17
N GLU A 508 -19.68 -7.20 -13.13
CA GLU A 508 -20.04 -8.36 -13.93
C GLU A 508 -19.72 -8.09 -15.40
N SER A 509 -18.80 -8.87 -15.93
CA SER A 509 -18.50 -8.95 -17.35
C SER A 509 -19.72 -9.42 -18.11
N GLY A 510 -20.12 -8.67 -19.13
CA GLY A 510 -21.29 -9.00 -19.94
C GLY A 510 -21.05 -8.89 -21.43
N GLY A 511 -22.04 -9.35 -22.19
CA GLY A 511 -22.01 -9.33 -23.64
C GLY A 511 -21.89 -7.92 -24.21
N ASP A 512 -22.87 -7.07 -23.95
CA ASP A 512 -23.00 -5.73 -24.52
C ASP A 512 -22.62 -4.59 -23.56
N ARG A 513 -22.38 -4.91 -22.29
CA ARG A 513 -22.06 -3.98 -21.21
C ARG A 513 -21.25 -4.68 -20.13
N ILE A 514 -20.56 -3.91 -19.30
CA ILE A 514 -20.08 -4.36 -18.00
C ILE A 514 -21.04 -3.78 -16.96
N ARG A 515 -21.67 -4.65 -16.16
CA ARG A 515 -22.66 -4.23 -15.16
C ARG A 515 -21.99 -4.04 -13.81
N LEU A 516 -22.28 -2.92 -13.17
CA LEU A 516 -21.78 -2.57 -11.85
C LEU A 516 -22.97 -2.44 -10.90
N THR A 517 -22.90 -3.09 -9.73
CA THR A 517 -23.91 -2.97 -8.66
C THR A 517 -23.23 -2.80 -7.32
N TRP A 518 -23.89 -2.12 -6.38
CA TRP A 518 -23.30 -1.80 -5.08
C TRP A 518 -24.35 -1.67 -3.96
N ALA A 519 -23.86 -1.79 -2.72
CA ALA A 519 -24.65 -1.63 -1.50
C ALA A 519 -25.23 -0.21 -1.34
N ASP A 520 -26.38 -0.11 -0.67
CA ASP A 520 -27.09 1.13 -0.38
C ASP A 520 -26.80 1.73 1.00
N ASN A 521 -26.01 1.05 1.84
CA ASN A 521 -25.66 1.51 3.21
C ASN A 521 -25.17 2.98 3.30
N PRO A 522 -24.45 3.58 2.33
CA PRO A 522 -24.04 4.98 2.44
C PRO A 522 -25.20 5.97 2.38
N THR A 523 -26.37 5.56 1.86
CA THR A 523 -27.56 6.42 1.74
C THR A 523 -28.15 6.83 3.10
N GLU A 524 -27.85 6.08 4.16
CA GLU A 524 -28.28 6.38 5.52
C GLU A 524 -27.46 7.51 6.17
N HIS A 525 -26.31 7.86 5.59
CA HIS A 525 -25.48 8.94 6.12
C HIS A 525 -26.19 10.30 5.99
N PRO A 526 -26.25 11.14 7.04
CA PRO A 526 -26.99 12.41 7.01
C PRO A 526 -26.60 13.33 5.85
N HIS A 527 -25.31 13.35 5.52
CA HIS A 527 -24.72 14.14 4.45
C HIS A 527 -24.47 13.36 3.16
N PHE A 528 -25.16 12.23 2.95
CA PHE A 528 -25.03 11.49 1.68
C PHE A 528 -25.40 12.37 0.49
N GLY A 529 -24.47 12.52 -0.46
CA GLY A 529 -24.63 13.34 -1.66
C GLY A 529 -24.60 12.56 -2.96
N GLY A 530 -24.36 11.24 -2.95
CA GLY A 530 -24.39 10.39 -4.13
C GLY A 530 -23.20 9.44 -4.28
N TYR A 531 -22.97 8.98 -5.51
CA TYR A 531 -21.86 8.08 -5.85
C TYR A 531 -21.10 8.56 -7.09
N VAL A 532 -19.82 8.21 -7.16
CA VAL A 532 -18.98 8.38 -8.35
C VAL A 532 -18.24 7.09 -8.67
N ILE A 533 -18.14 6.73 -9.95
CA ILE A 533 -17.41 5.55 -10.41
C ILE A 533 -16.33 5.95 -11.41
N TYR A 534 -15.15 5.39 -11.19
CA TYR A 534 -14.02 5.52 -12.09
C TYR A 534 -13.64 4.17 -12.67
N ARG A 535 -13.06 4.22 -13.87
CA ARG A 535 -12.56 3.07 -14.62
C ARG A 535 -11.12 3.31 -15.06
N SER A 536 -10.28 2.27 -15.01
CA SER A 536 -9.01 2.21 -15.74
C SER A 536 -9.02 1.10 -16.78
N GLU A 537 -8.15 1.22 -17.78
CA GLU A 537 -8.00 0.27 -18.88
C GLU A 537 -6.58 -0.31 -18.85
N GLY A 538 -6.48 -1.64 -19.00
CA GLY A 538 -5.22 -2.40 -19.06
C GLY A 538 -4.55 -2.63 -17.70
N ASN A 539 -4.39 -1.58 -16.88
CA ASN A 539 -3.66 -1.66 -15.62
C ASN A 539 -4.42 -0.99 -14.47
N VAL A 540 -4.10 -1.35 -13.23
CA VAL A 540 -4.68 -0.81 -11.99
C VAL A 540 -3.60 -0.73 -10.90
N LEU A 541 -3.61 0.31 -10.07
CA LEU A 541 -2.58 0.52 -9.03
C LEU A 541 -1.13 0.43 -9.55
N GLU A 542 -0.86 0.96 -10.74
CA GLU A 542 0.45 0.95 -11.37
C GLU A 542 0.88 2.35 -11.84
N PRO A 543 2.19 2.59 -12.02
CA PRO A 543 2.72 3.84 -12.55
C PRO A 543 1.97 4.42 -13.76
N LYS A 544 1.55 3.56 -14.68
CA LYS A 544 0.92 3.96 -15.95
C LYS A 544 -0.60 4.03 -15.87
N THR A 545 -1.21 3.70 -14.73
CA THR A 545 -2.66 3.73 -14.59
C THR A 545 -3.21 5.12 -14.83
N VAL A 546 -4.37 5.16 -15.48
CA VAL A 546 -5.18 6.36 -15.73
C VAL A 546 -6.60 6.01 -15.32
N TYR A 547 -7.13 6.74 -14.34
CA TYR A 547 -8.50 6.59 -13.89
C TYR A 547 -9.39 7.64 -14.57
N LYS A 548 -10.48 7.21 -15.18
CA LYS A 548 -11.45 8.07 -15.85
C LYS A 548 -12.80 7.92 -15.18
N LYS A 549 -13.43 9.04 -14.82
CA LYS A 549 -14.81 9.04 -14.33
C LYS A 549 -15.73 8.54 -15.44
N VAL A 550 -16.53 7.52 -15.16
CA VAL A 550 -17.48 6.91 -16.12
C VAL A 550 -18.93 7.07 -15.69
N PHE A 551 -19.18 7.31 -14.41
CA PHE A 551 -20.52 7.50 -13.86
C PHE A 551 -20.51 8.38 -12.62
N GLU A 552 -21.61 9.10 -12.41
CA GLU A 552 -21.88 9.88 -11.22
C GLU A 552 -23.40 10.02 -11.04
N CYS A 553 -23.87 9.93 -9.80
CA CYS A 553 -25.24 10.29 -9.42
C CYS A 553 -25.23 11.10 -8.12
N ASP A 554 -26.33 11.81 -7.89
CA ASP A 554 -26.58 12.63 -6.71
C ASP A 554 -27.67 11.98 -5.84
N LYS A 555 -27.94 12.56 -4.67
CA LYS A 555 -28.97 12.06 -3.74
C LYS A 555 -30.36 11.99 -4.37
N GLU A 556 -30.71 12.98 -5.19
CA GLU A 556 -32.04 13.13 -5.79
C GLU A 556 -32.34 12.09 -6.89
N ASN A 557 -31.29 11.51 -7.48
CA ASN A 557 -31.38 10.53 -8.56
C ASN A 557 -30.53 9.28 -8.28
N VAL A 558 -30.39 8.94 -6.99
CA VAL A 558 -29.57 7.83 -6.53
C VAL A 558 -30.00 6.52 -7.19
N VAL A 559 -29.01 5.75 -7.63
CA VAL A 559 -29.17 4.40 -8.18
C VAL A 559 -28.15 3.48 -7.53
N HIS A 560 -28.38 2.17 -7.67
CA HIS A 560 -27.50 1.11 -7.15
C HIS A 560 -27.02 0.17 -8.27
N LEU A 561 -27.12 0.65 -9.51
CA LEU A 561 -26.74 -0.07 -10.71
C LEU A 561 -26.26 0.92 -11.78
N PHE A 562 -25.16 0.58 -12.43
CA PHE A 562 -24.67 1.27 -13.63
C PHE A 562 -24.22 0.25 -14.68
N ASP A 563 -24.69 0.43 -15.91
CA ASP A 563 -24.29 -0.37 -17.06
C ASP A 563 -23.26 0.41 -17.89
N ASP A 564 -21.99 0.01 -17.83
CA ASP A 564 -20.94 0.60 -18.66
C ASP A 564 -20.98 0.03 -20.08
N THR A 565 -21.68 0.75 -20.96
CA THR A 565 -21.78 0.45 -22.39
C THR A 565 -20.67 1.14 -23.22
N THR A 566 -19.71 1.81 -22.58
CA THR A 566 -18.62 2.54 -23.26
C THR A 566 -17.32 1.73 -23.33
N ALA A 567 -17.27 0.60 -22.62
CA ALA A 567 -16.17 -0.35 -22.69
C ALA A 567 -16.01 -0.89 -24.13
N VAL A 568 -14.77 -1.26 -24.49
CA VAL A 568 -14.42 -1.81 -25.80
C VAL A 568 -13.94 -3.24 -25.63
N ARG A 569 -14.33 -4.12 -26.56
CA ARG A 569 -13.94 -5.53 -26.53
C ARG A 569 -12.43 -5.70 -26.66
N GLY A 570 -11.89 -6.71 -25.97
CA GLY A 570 -10.48 -7.07 -26.04
C GLY A 570 -9.58 -6.30 -25.04
N PHE A 571 -10.17 -5.46 -24.18
CA PHE A 571 -9.44 -4.76 -23.12
C PHE A 571 -9.90 -5.22 -21.74
N ASP A 572 -8.97 -5.10 -20.80
CA ASP A 572 -9.17 -5.36 -19.38
C ASP A 572 -9.58 -4.05 -18.69
N TYR A 573 -10.69 -4.07 -17.97
CA TYR A 573 -11.20 -2.90 -17.23
C TYR A 573 -11.21 -3.14 -15.73
N TYR A 574 -10.81 -2.13 -14.98
CA TYR A 574 -10.85 -2.13 -13.52
C TYR A 574 -11.66 -0.92 -13.06
N TYR A 575 -12.40 -1.08 -11.97
CA TYR A 575 -13.33 -0.08 -11.47
C TYR A 575 -13.10 0.19 -9.99
N TYR A 576 -13.53 1.36 -9.54
CA TYR A 576 -13.78 1.64 -8.14
C TYR A 576 -14.98 2.58 -8.02
N ILE A 577 -15.69 2.48 -6.91
CA ILE A 577 -16.81 3.35 -6.56
C ILE A 577 -16.51 4.09 -5.25
N GLN A 578 -16.81 5.37 -5.21
CA GLN A 578 -16.75 6.17 -3.99
C GLN A 578 -18.14 6.71 -3.69
N SER A 579 -18.54 6.68 -2.43
CA SER A 579 -19.63 7.53 -1.96
C SER A 579 -19.09 8.96 -1.81
N LYS A 580 -19.96 9.94 -2.04
CA LYS A 580 -19.65 11.36 -1.87
C LYS A 580 -20.64 12.03 -0.95
N ASP A 581 -20.18 13.05 -0.22
CA ASP A 581 -21.07 13.88 0.57
C ASP A 581 -21.80 14.93 -0.27
N ASP A 582 -22.75 15.63 0.35
CA ASP A 582 -23.55 16.70 -0.26
C ASP A 582 -22.82 18.05 -0.40
N GLY A 583 -21.53 18.10 -0.04
CA GLY A 583 -20.73 19.33 -0.02
C GLY A 583 -21.14 20.37 1.02
N GLN A 584 -22.02 20.03 1.98
CA GLN A 584 -22.47 20.95 3.03
C GLN A 584 -21.62 20.85 4.31
N GLN A 585 -20.91 19.73 4.51
CA GLN A 585 -20.03 19.55 5.66
C GLN A 585 -18.86 20.53 5.63
N GLU A 586 -18.29 20.78 4.45
CA GLU A 586 -17.20 21.74 4.23
C GLU A 586 -17.52 22.64 3.04
N PRO A 587 -17.78 23.94 3.26
CA PRO A 587 -18.16 24.85 2.18
C PRO A 587 -17.19 24.81 1.00
N GLY A 588 -17.70 24.42 -0.17
CA GLY A 588 -16.93 24.38 -1.42
C GLY A 588 -16.10 23.12 -1.63
N LYS A 589 -16.25 22.09 -0.80
CA LYS A 589 -15.51 20.83 -0.92
C LYS A 589 -16.43 19.63 -0.72
N VAL A 590 -16.44 18.74 -1.71
CA VAL A 590 -17.09 17.42 -1.63
C VAL A 590 -16.10 16.43 -1.06
N LEU A 591 -16.50 15.68 -0.03
CA LEU A 591 -15.72 14.59 0.55
C LEU A 591 -16.10 13.27 -0.11
N TYR A 592 -15.10 12.41 -0.32
CA TYR A 592 -15.28 11.09 -0.94
C TYR A 592 -14.71 9.99 -0.06
N SER A 593 -15.39 8.85 0.03
CA SER A 593 -14.81 7.64 0.62
C SER A 593 -13.56 7.22 -0.17
N SER A 594 -12.56 6.63 0.46
CA SER A 594 -11.33 6.21 -0.26
C SER A 594 -11.59 5.18 -1.38
N MET A 595 -10.87 5.30 -2.49
CA MET A 595 -10.93 4.32 -3.59
C MET A 595 -10.39 2.94 -3.20
N PHE A 596 -9.50 2.88 -2.19
CA PHE A 596 -8.84 1.63 -1.77
C PHE A 596 -9.79 0.66 -1.07
N TRP A 597 -11.01 1.10 -0.77
CA TRP A 597 -12.10 0.26 -0.28
C TRP A 597 -12.71 -0.61 -1.36
N THR A 598 -12.79 -0.12 -2.60
CA THR A 598 -13.62 -0.75 -3.65
C THR A 598 -12.87 -1.00 -4.96
N VAL A 599 -11.59 -0.60 -5.05
CA VAL A 599 -10.81 -0.78 -6.27
C VAL A 599 -10.61 -2.26 -6.63
N THR A 600 -11.05 -2.62 -7.82
CA THR A 600 -10.99 -4.00 -8.29
C THR A 600 -9.56 -4.40 -8.64
N SER A 601 -9.11 -5.57 -8.17
CA SER A 601 -7.81 -6.19 -8.52
C SER A 601 -7.88 -7.15 -9.70
N LYS A 602 -9.09 -7.54 -10.11
CA LYS A 602 -9.32 -8.42 -11.26
C LYS A 602 -9.96 -7.64 -12.41
N PRO A 603 -9.65 -8.01 -13.65
CA PRO A 603 -10.20 -7.34 -14.82
C PRO A 603 -11.63 -7.82 -15.10
N ALA A 604 -12.52 -6.88 -15.37
CA ALA A 604 -13.79 -7.12 -16.05
C ALA A 604 -13.63 -6.90 -17.56
N ARG A 605 -14.39 -7.62 -18.38
CA ARG A 605 -14.26 -7.62 -19.84
C ARG A 605 -15.62 -7.63 -20.51
N LEU A 606 -15.68 -7.08 -21.73
CA LEU A 606 -16.82 -7.34 -22.61
C LEU A 606 -16.68 -8.73 -23.25
N LEU A 607 -17.58 -9.63 -22.89
CA LEU A 607 -17.67 -11.02 -23.37
C LEU A 607 -18.34 -11.11 -24.73
N ARG A 608 -18.14 -12.19 -25.49
CA ARG A 608 -18.69 -12.31 -26.86
C ARG A 608 -20.15 -11.86 -26.91
N PRO A 609 -20.58 -11.07 -27.92
CA PRO A 609 -21.98 -10.68 -28.01
C PRO A 609 -22.87 -11.90 -28.15
N ALA A 610 -24.06 -11.83 -27.57
CA ALA A 610 -25.11 -12.82 -27.78
C ALA A 610 -25.36 -13.07 -29.28
N GLY A 611 -25.75 -14.29 -29.61
CA GLY A 611 -26.17 -14.62 -30.98
C GLY A 611 -27.45 -13.86 -31.35
N HIS A 612 -27.71 -13.73 -32.65
CA HIS A 612 -28.95 -13.10 -33.14
C HIS A 612 -30.06 -14.12 -33.45
N SER A 613 -29.79 -15.42 -33.33
CA SER A 613 -30.76 -16.49 -33.54
C SER A 613 -30.30 -17.78 -32.86
N LEU A 614 -31.26 -18.60 -32.42
CA LEU A 614 -31.01 -19.96 -31.88
C LEU A 614 -30.33 -20.89 -32.89
N THR A 615 -30.35 -20.56 -34.18
CA THR A 615 -29.60 -21.30 -35.21
C THR A 615 -28.10 -21.14 -35.07
N GLU A 616 -27.63 -20.04 -34.47
CA GLU A 616 -26.20 -19.75 -34.27
C GLU A 616 -25.58 -20.56 -33.14
N VAL A 617 -26.41 -21.11 -32.24
CA VAL A 617 -25.98 -21.99 -31.15
C VAL A 617 -25.18 -23.16 -31.73
N ARG A 618 -23.93 -23.30 -31.29
CA ARG A 618 -23.02 -24.37 -31.72
C ARG A 618 -22.09 -24.80 -30.60
N VAL A 619 -21.69 -26.08 -30.65
CA VAL A 619 -20.70 -26.68 -29.75
C VAL A 619 -19.35 -26.71 -30.44
N VAL A 620 -18.30 -26.26 -29.78
CA VAL A 620 -16.93 -26.21 -30.33
C VAL A 620 -15.93 -26.72 -29.28
N PRO A 621 -15.04 -27.65 -29.64
CA PRO A 621 -15.03 -28.42 -30.89
C PRO A 621 -16.20 -29.42 -30.94
N ASN A 622 -16.61 -29.80 -32.14
CA ASN A 622 -17.57 -30.89 -32.35
C ASN A 622 -17.17 -31.66 -33.63
N PRO A 623 -16.58 -32.87 -33.53
CA PRO A 623 -16.36 -33.63 -32.29
C PRO A 623 -15.29 -33.00 -31.38
N TYR A 624 -15.44 -33.14 -30.07
CA TYR A 624 -14.35 -32.97 -29.12
C TYR A 624 -13.47 -34.22 -29.13
N ASP A 625 -12.16 -34.03 -29.27
CA ASP A 625 -11.16 -35.10 -29.23
C ASP A 625 -10.01 -34.68 -28.29
N ILE A 626 -9.82 -35.42 -27.20
CA ILE A 626 -8.80 -35.13 -26.18
C ILE A 626 -7.39 -35.13 -26.77
N ARG A 627 -7.15 -35.85 -27.88
CA ARG A 627 -5.86 -35.91 -28.56
C ARG A 627 -5.54 -34.62 -29.31
N ALA A 628 -6.56 -33.84 -29.67
CA ALA A 628 -6.43 -32.57 -30.39
C ALA A 628 -6.47 -31.34 -29.47
N ARG A 629 -6.47 -31.53 -28.14
CA ARG A 629 -6.57 -30.43 -27.15
C ARG A 629 -5.56 -29.30 -27.35
N ALA A 630 -4.33 -29.63 -27.76
CA ALA A 630 -3.24 -28.68 -27.98
C ALA A 630 -3.54 -27.64 -29.07
N ILE A 631 -4.34 -28.00 -30.07
CA ILE A 631 -4.72 -27.13 -31.20
C ILE A 631 -6.17 -26.61 -31.09
N GLN A 632 -6.89 -26.96 -30.02
CA GLN A 632 -8.24 -26.48 -29.73
C GLN A 632 -8.17 -25.22 -28.87
N PHE A 633 -7.93 -25.36 -27.56
CA PHE A 633 -7.92 -24.25 -26.60
C PHE A 633 -6.55 -24.00 -25.94
N GLY A 634 -5.50 -24.69 -26.42
CA GLY A 634 -4.12 -24.57 -25.93
C GLY A 634 -3.76 -25.60 -24.84
N GLU A 635 -2.47 -25.70 -24.48
CA GLU A 635 -1.96 -26.73 -23.56
C GLU A 635 -1.89 -26.31 -22.08
N PHE A 636 -1.88 -25.01 -21.78
CA PHE A 636 -1.42 -24.54 -20.48
C PHE A 636 -2.50 -24.37 -19.40
N TYR A 637 -3.79 -24.33 -19.74
CA TYR A 637 -4.86 -24.20 -18.75
C TYR A 637 -6.16 -24.85 -19.26
N GLN A 638 -6.66 -25.85 -18.52
CA GLN A 638 -7.96 -26.56 -18.68
C GLN A 638 -7.98 -27.69 -19.71
N TYR A 639 -7.85 -28.92 -19.20
CA TYR A 639 -7.55 -30.13 -19.96
C TYR A 639 -8.72 -30.71 -20.80
N ASP A 640 -9.98 -30.32 -20.55
CA ASP A 640 -11.18 -30.92 -21.18
C ASP A 640 -12.27 -29.89 -21.57
N ARG A 641 -11.87 -28.73 -22.08
CA ARG A 641 -12.82 -27.62 -22.35
C ARG A 641 -13.64 -27.84 -23.63
N ILE A 642 -14.95 -27.64 -23.53
CA ILE A 642 -15.91 -27.50 -24.63
C ILE A 642 -16.59 -26.13 -24.49
N ALA A 643 -16.72 -25.38 -25.59
CA ALA A 643 -17.38 -24.08 -25.61
C ALA A 643 -18.71 -24.15 -26.37
N PHE A 644 -19.72 -23.45 -25.86
CA PHE A 644 -20.98 -23.20 -26.51
C PHE A 644 -20.96 -21.76 -27.02
N TYR A 645 -21.16 -21.55 -28.32
CA TYR A 645 -21.17 -20.22 -28.95
C TYR A 645 -22.52 -19.91 -29.57
N GLY A 646 -22.81 -18.62 -29.76
CA GLY A 646 -24.06 -18.14 -30.35
C GLY A 646 -25.25 -18.27 -29.39
N LEU A 647 -24.98 -18.28 -28.09
CA LEU A 647 -26.03 -18.38 -27.07
C LEU A 647 -26.92 -17.13 -27.05
N PRO A 648 -28.21 -17.27 -26.71
CA PRO A 648 -29.04 -16.16 -26.27
C PRO A 648 -28.48 -15.54 -24.99
N PRO A 649 -28.70 -14.23 -24.76
CA PRO A 649 -28.10 -13.52 -23.62
C PRO A 649 -28.60 -14.03 -22.26
N PHE A 650 -29.84 -14.51 -22.19
CA PHE A 650 -30.45 -15.06 -20.98
C PHE A 650 -31.06 -16.43 -21.30
N CYS A 651 -30.38 -17.50 -20.89
CA CYS A 651 -30.82 -18.87 -21.14
C CYS A 651 -30.38 -19.86 -20.06
N LYS A 652 -31.00 -21.04 -20.04
CA LYS A 652 -30.50 -22.22 -19.32
C LYS A 652 -29.76 -23.12 -20.29
N VAL A 653 -28.53 -23.48 -19.95
CA VAL A 653 -27.70 -24.38 -20.72
C VAL A 653 -27.64 -25.72 -19.99
N ARG A 654 -28.12 -26.78 -20.64
CA ARG A 654 -28.18 -28.13 -20.08
C ARG A 654 -27.50 -29.14 -20.98
N ILE A 655 -26.86 -30.13 -20.37
CA ILE A 655 -26.22 -31.23 -21.08
C ILE A 655 -26.81 -32.54 -20.62
N TYR A 656 -27.25 -33.32 -21.60
CA TYR A 656 -27.82 -34.64 -21.41
C TYR A 656 -26.96 -35.72 -22.06
N THR A 657 -27.00 -36.92 -21.50
CA THR A 657 -26.52 -38.13 -22.18
C THR A 657 -27.41 -38.46 -23.39
N GLU A 658 -26.98 -39.36 -24.26
CA GLU A 658 -27.82 -39.90 -25.35
C GLU A 658 -29.13 -40.55 -24.84
N ARG A 659 -29.18 -40.96 -23.58
CA ARG A 659 -30.35 -41.56 -22.92
C ARG A 659 -31.30 -40.53 -22.29
N GLY A 660 -30.89 -39.26 -22.25
CA GLY A 660 -31.69 -38.17 -21.65
C GLY A 660 -31.38 -37.89 -20.17
N ASP A 661 -30.28 -38.41 -19.61
CA ASP A 661 -29.90 -38.10 -18.23
C ASP A 661 -29.24 -36.72 -18.14
N LEU A 662 -29.73 -35.84 -17.27
CA LEU A 662 -29.15 -34.51 -17.05
C LEU A 662 -27.84 -34.62 -16.24
N ILE A 663 -26.73 -34.26 -16.88
CA ILE A 663 -25.39 -34.38 -16.30
C ILE A 663 -24.73 -33.03 -15.97
N TRP A 664 -25.18 -31.93 -16.56
CA TRP A 664 -24.69 -30.59 -16.26
C TRP A 664 -25.74 -29.54 -16.60
N GLU A 665 -25.82 -28.48 -15.80
CA GLU A 665 -26.73 -27.35 -15.99
C GLU A 665 -26.04 -26.06 -15.54
N LYS A 666 -26.30 -24.97 -16.25
CA LYS A 666 -25.85 -23.61 -15.92
C LYS A 666 -26.94 -22.61 -16.28
N ASP A 667 -27.23 -21.71 -15.35
CA ASP A 667 -28.00 -20.50 -15.63
C ASP A 667 -27.05 -19.47 -16.26
N HIS A 668 -27.32 -19.13 -17.52
CA HIS A 668 -26.53 -18.21 -18.34
C HIS A 668 -27.23 -16.86 -18.36
N THR A 669 -26.80 -15.97 -17.47
CA THR A 669 -27.46 -14.68 -17.18
C THR A 669 -26.56 -13.46 -17.39
N ASN A 670 -25.33 -13.66 -17.89
CA ASN A 670 -24.34 -12.60 -18.08
C ASN A 670 -24.48 -11.89 -19.44
N GLY A 671 -25.46 -12.26 -20.27
CA GLY A 671 -25.69 -11.62 -21.56
C GLY A 671 -24.66 -11.98 -22.64
N ALA A 672 -23.70 -12.88 -22.36
CA ALA A 672 -22.70 -13.28 -23.33
C ALA A 672 -23.32 -14.19 -24.41
N GLY A 673 -22.60 -14.34 -25.52
CA GLY A 673 -22.93 -15.30 -26.57
C GLY A 673 -22.18 -16.60 -26.44
N ASP A 674 -21.47 -16.81 -25.33
CA ASP A 674 -20.66 -17.98 -25.10
C ASP A 674 -20.62 -18.45 -23.66
N GLU A 675 -20.48 -19.77 -23.50
CA GLU A 675 -20.36 -20.44 -22.21
C GLU A 675 -19.38 -21.60 -22.34
N VAL A 676 -18.60 -21.86 -21.30
CA VAL A 676 -17.60 -22.95 -21.31
C VAL A 676 -17.97 -24.06 -20.34
N TRP A 677 -17.66 -25.28 -20.72
CA TRP A 677 -17.86 -26.48 -19.91
C TRP A 677 -16.60 -27.34 -19.92
N ASP A 678 -16.06 -27.62 -18.75
CA ASP A 678 -14.85 -28.44 -18.56
C ASP A 678 -15.12 -29.95 -18.66
N SER A 679 -16.19 -30.34 -19.38
CA SER A 679 -16.61 -31.74 -19.56
C SER A 679 -16.83 -32.50 -18.25
N MET A 680 -17.08 -31.77 -17.15
CA MET A 680 -17.30 -32.30 -15.82
C MET A 680 -18.78 -32.26 -15.47
N THR A 681 -19.31 -33.40 -15.06
CA THR A 681 -20.70 -33.52 -14.61
C THR A 681 -20.90 -32.82 -13.27
N LYS A 682 -22.17 -32.57 -12.91
CA LYS A 682 -22.57 -32.07 -11.58
C LYS A 682 -22.15 -32.97 -10.41
N TYR A 683 -21.70 -34.20 -10.69
CA TYR A 683 -21.19 -35.15 -9.71
C TYR A 683 -19.65 -35.16 -9.62
N GLY A 684 -18.97 -34.20 -10.26
CA GLY A 684 -17.50 -34.12 -10.28
C GLY A 684 -16.81 -35.18 -11.14
N GLN A 685 -17.57 -35.90 -11.98
CA GLN A 685 -17.03 -36.91 -12.88
C GLN A 685 -16.83 -36.35 -14.28
N ILE A 686 -15.69 -36.70 -14.87
CA ILE A 686 -15.38 -36.41 -16.26
C ILE A 686 -16.21 -37.35 -17.18
N VAL A 687 -16.84 -36.79 -18.22
CA VAL A 687 -17.73 -37.56 -19.12
C VAL A 687 -16.96 -38.52 -20.05
N ALA A 688 -17.51 -39.70 -20.36
CA ALA A 688 -16.87 -40.69 -21.23
C ALA A 688 -17.04 -40.40 -22.73
N SER A 689 -16.35 -41.14 -23.60
CA SER A 689 -16.57 -41.10 -25.06
C SER A 689 -18.01 -41.46 -25.39
N GLY A 690 -18.67 -40.64 -26.21
CA GLY A 690 -20.08 -40.84 -26.54
C GLY A 690 -20.75 -39.61 -27.17
N VAL A 691 -22.06 -39.74 -27.43
CA VAL A 691 -22.90 -38.67 -27.94
C VAL A 691 -23.62 -37.98 -26.79
N TYR A 692 -23.58 -36.65 -26.79
CA TYR A 692 -24.22 -35.79 -25.80
C TYR A 692 -25.12 -34.78 -26.48
N ILE A 693 -26.10 -34.28 -25.73
CA ILE A 693 -27.10 -33.32 -26.20
C ILE A 693 -26.97 -32.05 -25.38
N LEU A 694 -26.56 -30.96 -26.03
CA LEU A 694 -26.73 -29.61 -25.51
C LEU A 694 -28.19 -29.20 -25.73
N TYR A 695 -28.86 -28.73 -24.68
CA TYR A 695 -30.17 -28.12 -24.73
C TYR A 695 -30.09 -26.71 -24.17
N VAL A 696 -30.55 -25.72 -24.95
CA VAL A 696 -30.55 -24.31 -24.59
C VAL A 696 -31.99 -23.81 -24.59
N GLU A 697 -32.42 -23.20 -23.49
CA GLU A 697 -33.76 -22.66 -23.30
C GLU A 697 -33.69 -21.19 -22.90
N VAL A 698 -34.31 -20.31 -23.67
CA VAL A 698 -34.37 -18.86 -23.40
C VAL A 698 -35.21 -18.61 -22.15
N THR A 699 -34.67 -17.85 -21.20
CA THR A 699 -35.35 -17.56 -19.92
C THR A 699 -36.11 -16.24 -19.91
N GLU A 700 -35.78 -15.32 -20.83
CA GLU A 700 -36.33 -13.96 -20.87
C GLU A 700 -36.54 -13.46 -22.30
N ASP A 701 -37.56 -12.62 -22.49
CA ASP A 701 -37.78 -11.93 -23.76
C ASP A 701 -36.63 -10.96 -24.03
N THR A 702 -35.91 -11.15 -25.13
CA THR A 702 -34.80 -10.30 -25.55
C THR A 702 -35.20 -9.54 -26.81
N TYR A 703 -34.90 -8.25 -26.86
CA TYR A 703 -35.20 -7.39 -28.00
C TYR A 703 -33.92 -6.94 -28.70
N ASP A 704 -33.97 -6.74 -30.01
CA ASP A 704 -32.86 -6.20 -30.77
C ASP A 704 -32.58 -4.74 -30.34
N THR A 705 -31.39 -4.51 -29.79
CA THR A 705 -30.94 -3.20 -29.31
C THR A 705 -30.17 -2.39 -30.36
N TRP A 706 -29.87 -2.97 -31.53
CA TRP A 706 -29.12 -2.31 -32.61
C TRP A 706 -30.01 -1.49 -33.56
N ILE A 707 -31.31 -1.80 -33.63
CA ILE A 707 -32.26 -1.11 -34.52
C ILE A 707 -33.00 -0.01 -33.73
N LYS A 708 -32.51 1.23 -33.82
CA LYS A 708 -33.05 2.43 -33.13
C LYS A 708 -34.52 2.80 -33.44
N LYS A 709 -35.22 2.06 -34.31
CA LYS A 709 -36.55 2.46 -34.81
C LYS A 709 -37.68 1.45 -34.60
N ASP A 710 -37.39 0.20 -34.26
CA ASP A 710 -38.38 -0.80 -33.83
C ASP A 710 -37.65 -1.87 -33.01
N ARG A 711 -38.05 -2.04 -31.74
CA ARG A 711 -37.53 -3.12 -30.87
C ARG A 711 -38.15 -4.45 -31.31
N SER A 712 -37.60 -5.09 -32.34
CA SER A 712 -38.04 -6.43 -32.72
C SER A 712 -37.66 -7.43 -31.62
N LEU A 713 -38.59 -8.32 -31.26
CA LEU A 713 -38.32 -9.43 -30.36
C LEU A 713 -37.32 -10.37 -31.04
N LEU A 714 -36.13 -10.51 -30.45
CA LEU A 714 -35.03 -11.34 -30.94
C LEU A 714 -35.14 -12.78 -30.42
N TYR A 715 -35.44 -12.91 -29.12
CA TYR A 715 -35.70 -14.19 -28.47
C TYR A 715 -36.96 -14.07 -27.61
N ARG A 716 -37.83 -15.07 -27.64
CA ARG A 716 -38.96 -15.17 -26.71
C ARG A 716 -38.62 -16.12 -25.58
N LYS A 717 -39.04 -15.79 -24.36
CA LYS A 717 -38.99 -16.71 -23.22
C LYS A 717 -39.65 -18.03 -23.58
N GLY A 718 -38.92 -19.13 -23.34
CA GLY A 718 -39.34 -20.49 -23.67
C GLY A 718 -38.93 -20.98 -25.07
N ASP A 719 -38.39 -20.11 -25.93
CA ASP A 719 -37.74 -20.57 -27.16
C ASP A 719 -36.58 -21.48 -26.80
N SER A 720 -36.41 -22.59 -27.53
CA SER A 720 -35.36 -23.56 -27.21
C SER A 720 -34.76 -24.21 -28.43
N VAL A 721 -33.54 -24.72 -28.27
CA VAL A 721 -32.80 -25.42 -29.31
C VAL A 721 -31.93 -26.51 -28.72
N TYR A 722 -31.72 -27.58 -29.47
CA TYR A 722 -30.74 -28.61 -29.11
C TYR A 722 -29.65 -28.77 -30.16
N ARG A 723 -28.47 -29.19 -29.70
CA ARG A 723 -27.33 -29.58 -30.55
C ARG A 723 -26.77 -30.91 -30.06
N LYS A 724 -26.48 -31.80 -30.99
CA LYS A 724 -25.76 -33.05 -30.70
C LYS A 724 -24.27 -32.80 -30.87
N PHE A 725 -23.47 -33.34 -29.95
CA PHE A 725 -22.02 -33.32 -30.06
C PHE A 725 -21.42 -34.62 -29.60
N VAL A 726 -20.22 -34.90 -30.09
CA VAL A 726 -19.49 -36.14 -29.81
C VAL A 726 -18.26 -35.81 -28.97
N VAL A 727 -18.04 -36.59 -27.92
CA VAL A 727 -16.81 -36.57 -27.11
C VAL A 727 -16.02 -37.83 -27.44
N ILE A 728 -14.73 -37.66 -27.74
CA ILE A 728 -13.75 -38.72 -27.99
C ILE A 728 -12.63 -38.56 -26.96
N ARG A 729 -12.55 -39.50 -26.03
CA ARG A 729 -11.47 -39.65 -25.06
C ARG A 729 -10.52 -40.76 -25.44
#